data_AF-A0A3D0F6Z3-F1
#
_entry.id   AF-A0A3D0F6Z3-F1
#
_cell.length_a   1.000
_cell.length_b   1.000
_cell.length_c   1.000
_cell.angle_alpha   90.00
_cell.angle_beta   90.00
_cell.angle_gamma   90.00
#
_symmetry.space_group_name_H-M   'P 1'
#
loop_
_entity.id
_entity.type
_entity.pdbx_description
1 polymer ?
#
loop_
_entity_poly.entity_id
_entity_poly.type
_entity_poly.pdbx_seq_one_letter_code
_entity_poly.pdbx_strand_id
1 'polypeptide(L)'
;MRKTDLTKVEFHSKEDMAGGHNLQKGEHILRCDTKLNYNDINEILELYNIKKYIDNDLYLKSWTEDDIKNFKQKAVEYGKAIGEFMATIDDSNILILYGNTLRNYIHSFWELVSNQSIFKRISKPNFSGILTNEPHIIHEILTHKNLVDYYNKEIKNFLLTYSQSAEIILSVYEIKDVFGKNQKYLPKSLTVEEKETILSDYLDSAEVNYNYIGLIQNARNRNDFKVSDKTRLKAKRLHKSETEKFFAGNNGTRYGVSVSFSEDASKIKDGIIDDDFVINYSYSLDFIKQKNDSFLLFQNFIVLFEYLDLQRRINLVSKKNKMGVFEKVMGVHSKNDYKGGTEFNLMEMTSQVQLVAYNKVLSDLGFSLENILHQVFTSSFQEKYEFANNARFSIPSATSYFEKVRLLAPEFESVLKQFKLFVEDGSIDFELLQISSNPTAIKDIPSLNKNKYIYLNEDNKELEVCINLFFSDQTLLAYVEPFKEEHYHTFFDLLTNEQVKFSSYEEHQKPPLNYLIEKEFIFIDSNNFVQITNPARIIILRDLFINEVASFYRYSFELRQEAERMETEKMIFFDSSLFSKPEQAYLNYFLNKSEFTNGLDLRNSYLHGTQATPDEVQKHEYAYFTYLKLLILTFLKIEDDLIIYKAIKDRI
;
A
#
# COMPACT_ATOMS: atom_id res chain seq x y z
N MET A 1 25.07 -27.87 -11.35
CA MET A 1 24.88 -26.44 -11.05
C MET A 1 25.64 -25.63 -12.09
N ARG A 2 25.00 -24.69 -12.78
CA ARG A 2 25.63 -23.88 -13.84
C ARG A 2 26.75 -23.00 -13.28
N LYS A 3 27.78 -22.75 -14.09
CA LYS A 3 28.86 -21.83 -13.73
C LYS A 3 28.35 -20.38 -13.77
N THR A 4 28.84 -19.58 -12.83
CA THR A 4 28.67 -18.12 -12.78
C THR A 4 30.05 -17.51 -12.98
N ASP A 5 30.16 -16.47 -13.79
CA ASP A 5 31.41 -15.72 -13.98
C ASP A 5 31.17 -14.24 -13.70
N LEU A 6 31.68 -13.74 -12.58
CA LEU A 6 31.48 -12.35 -12.14
C LEU A 6 32.37 -11.35 -12.89
N THR A 7 33.33 -11.82 -13.68
CA THR A 7 34.22 -10.97 -14.49
C THR A 7 33.58 -10.51 -15.80
N LYS A 8 32.50 -11.17 -16.20
CA LYS A 8 31.75 -10.95 -17.42
C LYS A 8 30.75 -9.80 -17.31
N VAL A 9 30.39 -9.19 -18.44
CA VAL A 9 29.46 -8.05 -18.50
C VAL A 9 28.02 -8.51 -18.47
N GLU A 10 27.24 -8.02 -17.51
CA GLU A 10 25.79 -8.27 -17.42
C GLU A 10 25.02 -6.94 -17.44
N PHE A 11 23.94 -6.88 -18.21
CA PHE A 11 23.00 -5.77 -18.24
C PHE A 11 21.77 -6.11 -17.40
N HIS A 12 21.57 -5.39 -16.29
CA HIS A 12 20.43 -5.60 -15.40
C HIS A 12 19.25 -4.68 -15.77
N SER A 13 19.46 -3.36 -15.81
CA SER A 13 18.49 -2.37 -16.29
C SER A 13 19.17 -1.04 -16.62
N LYS A 14 18.42 -0.07 -17.15
CA LYS A 14 18.94 1.29 -17.41
C LYS A 14 19.10 2.11 -16.12
N GLU A 15 18.37 1.74 -15.07
CA GLU A 15 18.38 2.37 -13.75
C GLU A 15 19.38 1.74 -12.79
N ASP A 16 20.07 0.66 -13.19
CA ASP A 16 21.01 -0.05 -12.34
C ASP A 16 22.25 0.81 -12.04
N MET A 17 22.43 1.14 -10.76
CA MET A 17 23.57 1.92 -10.28
C MET A 17 24.91 1.20 -10.46
N ALA A 18 24.91 -0.13 -10.64
CA ALA A 18 26.11 -0.90 -10.96
C ALA A 18 26.51 -0.85 -12.45
N GLY A 19 25.74 -0.16 -13.30
CA GLY A 19 25.97 -0.10 -14.75
C GLY A 19 27.37 0.38 -15.14
N GLY A 20 27.91 1.37 -14.42
CA GLY A 20 29.29 1.84 -14.64
C GLY A 20 30.35 0.76 -14.38
N HIS A 21 30.19 -0.04 -13.33
CA HIS A 21 31.12 -1.14 -13.04
C HIS A 21 31.05 -2.24 -14.12
N ASN A 22 29.85 -2.56 -14.62
CA ASN A 22 29.69 -3.52 -15.71
C ASN A 22 30.25 -3.00 -17.05
N LEU A 23 30.08 -1.72 -17.36
CA LEU A 23 30.69 -1.09 -18.53
C LEU A 23 32.22 -1.07 -18.46
N GLN A 24 32.82 -0.86 -17.28
CA GLN A 24 34.27 -0.96 -17.10
C GLN A 24 34.82 -2.35 -17.45
N LYS A 25 34.10 -3.41 -17.07
CA LYS A 25 34.45 -4.78 -17.48
C LYS A 25 34.40 -4.93 -19.00
N GLY A 26 33.40 -4.34 -19.66
CA GLY A 26 33.20 -4.46 -21.11
C GLY A 26 34.08 -3.57 -21.99
N GLU A 27 34.73 -2.56 -21.40
CA GLU A 27 35.51 -1.56 -22.16
C GLU A 27 36.63 -2.20 -22.97
N HIS A 28 37.33 -3.19 -22.41
CA HIS A 28 38.39 -3.88 -23.16
C HIS A 28 37.87 -4.61 -24.41
N ILE A 29 36.65 -5.15 -24.36
CA ILE A 29 35.98 -5.81 -25.50
C ILE A 29 35.62 -4.77 -26.55
N LEU A 30 35.09 -3.62 -26.13
CA LEU A 30 34.76 -2.50 -27.00
C LEU A 30 36.00 -1.87 -27.65
N ARG A 31 37.17 -1.93 -27.01
CA ARG A 31 38.43 -1.42 -27.59
C ARG A 31 39.10 -2.38 -28.56
N CYS A 32 38.88 -3.69 -28.42
CA CYS A 32 39.40 -4.71 -29.35
C CYS A 32 38.63 -4.79 -30.67
N ASP A 33 39.27 -5.29 -31.73
CA ASP A 33 38.61 -5.56 -33.01
C ASP A 33 37.58 -6.69 -32.89
N THR A 34 36.48 -6.56 -33.64
CA THR A 34 35.42 -7.57 -33.70
C THR A 34 35.97 -8.87 -34.31
N LYS A 35 35.71 -10.02 -33.70
CA LYS A 35 36.20 -11.31 -34.23
C LYS A 35 35.45 -11.65 -35.52
N LEU A 36 36.14 -12.33 -36.44
CA LEU A 36 35.54 -12.83 -37.68
C LEU A 36 34.50 -13.94 -37.44
N ASN A 37 34.73 -14.80 -36.44
CA ASN A 37 33.83 -15.89 -36.07
C ASN A 37 33.77 -16.06 -34.55
N TYR A 38 32.57 -16.27 -34.03
CA TYR A 38 32.31 -16.59 -32.63
C TYR A 38 31.77 -18.02 -32.53
N ASN A 39 32.38 -18.85 -31.67
CA ASN A 39 31.98 -20.26 -31.49
C ASN A 39 31.43 -20.55 -30.08
N ASP A 40 31.57 -19.61 -29.15
CA ASP A 40 31.08 -19.72 -27.77
C ASP A 40 29.84 -18.85 -27.57
N ILE A 41 28.75 -19.49 -27.14
CA ILE A 41 27.49 -18.81 -26.82
C ILE A 41 27.68 -17.73 -25.75
N ASN A 42 28.59 -17.92 -24.79
CA ASN A 42 28.79 -16.95 -23.71
C ASN A 42 29.49 -15.68 -24.18
N GLU A 43 30.37 -15.77 -25.19
CA GLU A 43 30.93 -14.57 -25.83
C GLU A 43 29.84 -13.78 -26.56
N ILE A 44 28.94 -14.47 -27.26
CA ILE A 44 27.81 -13.85 -27.95
C ILE A 44 26.85 -13.16 -26.97
N LEU A 45 26.53 -13.80 -25.86
CA LEU A 45 25.64 -13.23 -24.84
C LEU A 45 26.31 -12.05 -24.12
N GLU A 46 27.64 -12.06 -23.94
CA GLU A 46 28.39 -10.92 -23.41
C GLU A 46 28.32 -9.71 -24.36
N LEU A 47 28.51 -9.93 -25.67
CA LEU A 47 28.37 -8.87 -26.67
C LEU A 47 26.95 -8.28 -26.67
N TYR A 48 25.93 -9.12 -26.49
CA TYR A 48 24.55 -8.67 -26.40
C TYR A 48 24.31 -7.79 -25.17
N ASN A 49 24.86 -8.17 -24.00
CA ASN A 49 24.76 -7.35 -22.78
C ASN A 49 25.49 -6.00 -22.94
N ILE A 50 26.68 -5.98 -23.55
CA ILE A 50 27.39 -4.73 -23.87
C ILE A 50 26.54 -3.86 -24.81
N LYS A 51 25.98 -4.47 -25.87
CA LYS A 51 25.11 -3.78 -26.82
C LYS A 51 23.93 -3.10 -26.12
N LYS A 52 23.28 -3.77 -25.15
CA LYS A 52 22.16 -3.19 -24.38
C LYS A 52 22.55 -1.90 -23.65
N TYR A 53 23.74 -1.81 -23.06
CA TYR A 53 24.19 -0.55 -22.45
C TYR A 53 24.32 0.58 -23.49
N ILE A 54 24.96 0.30 -24.62
CA ILE A 54 25.19 1.29 -25.67
C ILE A 54 23.87 1.75 -26.33
N ASP A 55 22.95 0.81 -26.58
CA ASP A 55 21.62 1.08 -27.14
C ASP A 55 20.74 1.93 -26.20
N ASN A 56 20.97 1.87 -24.88
CA ASN A 56 20.28 2.68 -23.88
C ASN A 56 21.02 3.99 -23.56
N ASP A 57 21.99 4.37 -24.38
CA ASP A 57 22.82 5.57 -24.22
C ASP A 57 23.53 5.67 -22.85
N LEU A 58 23.95 4.52 -22.30
CA LEU A 58 24.70 4.44 -21.03
C LEU A 58 26.20 4.38 -21.31
N TYR A 59 26.95 5.35 -20.75
CA TYR A 59 28.40 5.50 -21.01
C TYR A 59 29.20 5.71 -19.72
N LEU A 60 30.48 5.31 -19.76
CA LEU A 60 31.42 5.73 -18.72
C LEU A 60 31.75 7.21 -18.87
N LYS A 61 31.84 7.92 -17.74
CA LYS A 61 32.26 9.33 -17.70
C LYS A 61 33.68 9.54 -18.25
N SER A 62 34.49 8.50 -18.31
CA SER A 62 35.85 8.52 -18.85
C SER A 62 35.91 8.42 -20.38
N TRP A 63 34.80 8.13 -21.06
CA TRP A 63 34.77 7.98 -22.52
C TRP A 63 34.63 9.33 -23.21
N THR A 64 35.41 9.52 -24.29
CA THR A 64 35.31 10.69 -25.16
C THR A 64 34.13 10.57 -26.12
N GLU A 65 33.71 11.68 -26.74
CA GLU A 65 32.67 11.65 -27.79
C GLU A 65 33.07 10.74 -28.97
N ASP A 66 34.36 10.71 -29.33
CA ASP A 66 34.88 9.82 -30.36
C ASP A 66 34.84 8.34 -29.95
N ASP A 67 35.17 8.02 -28.68
CA ASP A 67 35.01 6.67 -28.13
C ASP A 67 33.54 6.22 -28.23
N ILE A 68 32.60 7.07 -27.79
CA ILE A 68 31.17 6.76 -27.81
C ILE A 68 30.69 6.51 -29.24
N LYS A 69 31.11 7.35 -30.20
CA LYS A 69 30.76 7.18 -31.62
C LYS A 69 31.29 5.86 -32.19
N ASN A 70 32.53 5.50 -31.88
CA ASN A 70 33.13 4.23 -32.29
C ASN A 70 32.39 3.04 -31.67
N PHE A 71 32.13 3.08 -30.35
CA PHE A 71 31.42 2.01 -29.65
C PHE A 71 29.98 1.83 -30.12
N LYS A 72 29.29 2.92 -30.52
CA LYS A 72 28.00 2.81 -31.21
C LYS A 72 28.10 2.04 -32.52
N GLN A 73 29.14 2.27 -33.32
CA GLN A 73 29.37 1.52 -34.55
C GLN A 73 29.66 0.03 -34.27
N LYS A 74 30.50 -0.27 -33.28
CA LYS A 74 30.77 -1.65 -32.85
C LYS A 74 29.53 -2.36 -32.32
N ALA A 75 28.67 -1.67 -31.57
CA ALA A 75 27.42 -2.24 -31.10
C ALA A 75 26.50 -2.70 -32.25
N VAL A 76 26.54 -2.02 -33.41
CA VAL A 76 25.85 -2.45 -34.63
C VAL A 76 26.48 -3.72 -35.20
N GLU A 77 27.82 -3.80 -35.26
CA GLU A 77 28.55 -4.99 -35.71
C GLU A 77 28.28 -6.21 -34.81
N TYR A 78 28.26 -6.01 -33.48
CA TYR A 78 27.88 -7.04 -32.53
C TYR A 78 26.46 -7.54 -32.79
N GLY A 79 25.52 -6.63 -33.11
CA GLY A 79 24.16 -7.01 -33.49
C GLY A 79 24.12 -8.00 -34.65
N LYS A 80 24.96 -7.81 -35.67
CA LYS A 80 25.09 -8.74 -36.80
C LYS A 80 25.66 -10.09 -36.37
N ALA A 81 26.76 -10.09 -35.63
CA ALA A 81 27.40 -11.32 -35.13
C ALA A 81 26.45 -12.14 -34.23
N ILE A 82 25.71 -11.46 -33.34
CA ILE A 82 24.69 -12.08 -32.48
C ILE A 82 23.60 -12.72 -33.36
N GLY A 83 23.07 -11.99 -34.34
CA GLY A 83 22.03 -12.51 -35.24
C GLY A 83 22.50 -13.74 -36.03
N GLU A 84 23.70 -13.69 -36.60
CA GLU A 84 24.29 -14.80 -37.37
C GLU A 84 24.51 -16.04 -36.50
N PHE A 85 25.09 -15.89 -35.30
CA PHE A 85 25.30 -17.01 -34.39
C PHE A 85 23.98 -17.61 -33.92
N MET A 86 23.05 -16.79 -33.44
CA MET A 86 21.76 -17.23 -32.94
C MET A 86 20.92 -17.88 -34.05
N ALA A 87 21.10 -17.49 -35.33
CA ALA A 87 20.48 -18.14 -36.47
C ALA A 87 20.94 -19.60 -36.68
N THR A 88 22.09 -20.01 -36.13
CA THR A 88 22.57 -21.40 -36.19
C THR A 88 21.92 -22.33 -35.16
N ILE A 89 21.20 -21.78 -34.19
CA ILE A 89 20.57 -22.58 -33.13
C ILE A 89 19.32 -23.28 -33.66
N ASP A 90 19.31 -24.61 -33.51
CA ASP A 90 18.23 -25.49 -33.92
C ASP A 90 18.05 -26.66 -32.94
N ASP A 91 17.16 -27.59 -33.28
CA ASP A 91 16.84 -28.74 -32.45
C ASP A 91 18.02 -29.68 -32.18
N SER A 92 19.03 -29.73 -33.06
CA SER A 92 20.16 -30.65 -32.94
C SER A 92 21.21 -30.19 -31.94
N ASN A 93 21.35 -28.87 -31.74
CA ASN A 93 22.42 -28.27 -30.94
C ASN A 93 21.94 -27.53 -29.68
N ILE A 94 20.63 -27.27 -29.55
CA ILE A 94 20.05 -26.48 -28.45
C ILE A 94 20.44 -26.99 -27.06
N LEU A 95 20.40 -28.30 -26.82
CA LEU A 95 20.70 -28.87 -25.50
C LEU A 95 22.15 -28.62 -25.08
N ILE A 96 23.08 -28.69 -26.04
CA ILE A 96 24.51 -28.46 -25.80
C ILE A 96 24.77 -26.98 -25.57
N LEU A 97 24.26 -26.11 -26.45
CA LEU A 97 24.46 -24.66 -26.34
C LEU A 97 23.83 -24.09 -25.08
N TYR A 98 22.57 -24.48 -24.79
CA TYR A 98 21.92 -24.08 -23.55
C TYR A 98 22.65 -24.63 -22.33
N GLY A 99 23.09 -25.90 -22.34
CA GLY A 99 23.85 -26.48 -21.22
C GLY A 99 25.18 -25.76 -20.93
N ASN A 100 25.81 -25.21 -21.96
CA ASN A 100 27.06 -24.43 -21.84
C ASN A 100 26.84 -22.95 -21.46
N THR A 101 25.60 -22.47 -21.43
CA THR A 101 25.29 -21.07 -21.10
C THR A 101 25.51 -20.79 -19.61
N LEU A 102 26.27 -19.73 -19.31
CA LEU A 102 26.52 -19.25 -17.95
C LEU A 102 25.21 -18.82 -17.27
N ARG A 103 25.15 -18.97 -15.95
CA ARG A 103 23.95 -18.65 -15.16
C ARG A 103 23.47 -17.20 -15.36
N ASN A 104 24.42 -16.27 -15.42
CA ASN A 104 24.20 -14.83 -15.62
C ASN A 104 23.47 -14.52 -16.93
N TYR A 105 23.66 -15.36 -17.95
CA TYR A 105 23.19 -15.09 -19.31
C TYR A 105 21.94 -15.89 -19.70
N ILE A 106 21.36 -16.62 -18.76
CA ILE A 106 20.12 -17.36 -18.97
C ILE A 106 19.00 -16.42 -19.45
N HIS A 107 18.87 -15.25 -18.81
CA HIS A 107 17.87 -14.26 -19.20
C HIS A 107 18.10 -13.78 -20.65
N SER A 108 19.32 -13.32 -20.95
CA SER A 108 19.71 -12.88 -22.29
C SER A 108 19.50 -13.96 -23.37
N PHE A 109 19.79 -15.22 -23.05
CA PHE A 109 19.62 -16.35 -23.96
C PHE A 109 18.14 -16.50 -24.37
N TRP A 110 17.24 -16.58 -23.39
CA TRP A 110 15.81 -16.75 -23.68
C TRP A 110 15.17 -15.50 -24.27
N GLU A 111 15.64 -14.31 -23.89
CA GLU A 111 15.27 -13.04 -24.53
C GLU A 111 15.59 -13.07 -26.03
N LEU A 112 16.79 -13.47 -26.43
CA LEU A 112 17.15 -13.60 -27.85
C LEU A 112 16.39 -14.72 -28.56
N VAL A 113 16.22 -15.89 -27.92
CA VAL A 113 15.45 -17.02 -28.49
C VAL A 113 14.01 -16.60 -28.79
N SER A 114 13.40 -15.83 -27.88
CA SER A 114 12.06 -15.26 -28.03
C SER A 114 12.01 -14.18 -29.12
N ASN A 115 12.85 -13.15 -29.01
CA ASN A 115 12.81 -11.97 -29.87
C ASN A 115 13.15 -12.29 -31.34
N GLN A 116 14.07 -13.25 -31.57
CA GLN A 116 14.47 -13.67 -32.91
C GLN A 116 13.67 -14.87 -33.44
N SER A 117 12.59 -15.28 -32.77
CA SER A 117 11.73 -16.41 -33.18
C SER A 117 12.45 -17.78 -33.32
N ILE A 118 13.59 -17.96 -32.65
CA ILE A 118 14.41 -19.18 -32.73
C ILE A 118 13.66 -20.39 -32.17
N PHE A 119 12.77 -20.16 -31.20
CA PHE A 119 11.90 -21.18 -30.62
C PHE A 119 11.11 -22.00 -31.65
N LYS A 120 10.83 -21.44 -32.85
CA LYS A 120 10.16 -22.17 -33.93
C LYS A 120 10.98 -23.34 -34.48
N ARG A 121 12.30 -23.32 -34.28
CA ARG A 121 13.25 -24.36 -34.71
C ARG A 121 13.63 -25.35 -33.61
N ILE A 122 13.11 -25.15 -32.39
CA ILE A 122 13.34 -26.03 -31.24
C ILE A 122 12.07 -26.86 -31.03
N SER A 123 12.23 -28.18 -31.06
CA SER A 123 11.12 -29.13 -30.91
C SER A 123 10.54 -29.10 -29.51
N LYS A 124 9.26 -29.46 -29.42
CA LYS A 124 8.52 -29.57 -28.16
C LYS A 124 9.16 -30.57 -27.18
N PRO A 125 9.65 -31.75 -27.60
CA PRO A 125 10.37 -32.67 -26.73
C PRO A 125 11.64 -32.06 -26.12
N ASN A 126 12.47 -31.40 -26.92
CA ASN A 126 13.70 -30.79 -26.41
C ASN A 126 13.41 -29.64 -25.44
N PHE A 127 12.42 -28.79 -25.75
CA PHE A 127 11.96 -27.75 -24.83
C PHE A 127 11.45 -28.33 -23.50
N SER A 128 10.63 -29.39 -23.57
CA SER A 128 10.11 -30.08 -22.37
C SER A 128 11.23 -30.74 -21.56
N GLY A 129 12.25 -31.26 -22.23
CA GLY A 129 13.46 -31.80 -21.61
C GLY A 129 14.23 -30.74 -20.84
N ILE A 130 14.36 -29.53 -21.40
CA ILE A 130 14.99 -28.39 -20.71
C ILE A 130 14.21 -28.03 -19.44
N LEU A 131 12.88 -27.88 -19.52
CA LEU A 131 12.04 -27.57 -18.36
C LEU A 131 12.14 -28.64 -17.26
N THR A 132 12.15 -29.92 -17.65
CA THR A 132 12.26 -31.02 -16.68
C THR A 132 13.63 -31.04 -15.99
N ASN A 133 14.71 -30.77 -16.73
CA ASN A 133 16.08 -30.79 -16.19
C ASN A 133 16.38 -29.55 -15.33
N GLU A 134 15.78 -28.40 -15.65
CA GLU A 134 15.96 -27.14 -14.92
C GLU A 134 14.60 -26.48 -14.60
N PRO A 135 13.80 -27.03 -13.67
CA PRO A 135 12.42 -26.57 -13.43
C PRO A 135 12.28 -25.07 -13.15
N HIS A 136 13.25 -24.49 -12.42
CA HIS A 136 13.28 -23.06 -12.07
C HIS A 136 13.28 -22.10 -13.28
N ILE A 137 13.69 -22.57 -14.47
CA ILE A 137 13.71 -21.75 -15.69
C ILE A 137 12.31 -21.29 -16.12
N ILE A 138 11.26 -21.98 -15.66
CA ILE A 138 9.88 -21.59 -15.95
C ILE A 138 9.60 -20.12 -15.61
N HIS A 139 10.21 -19.58 -14.55
CA HIS A 139 10.04 -18.18 -14.19
C HIS A 139 10.55 -17.21 -15.25
N GLU A 140 11.62 -17.57 -15.95
CA GLU A 140 12.17 -16.82 -17.08
C GLU A 140 11.29 -16.99 -18.32
N ILE A 141 10.95 -18.24 -18.67
CA ILE A 141 10.13 -18.56 -19.85
C ILE A 141 8.79 -17.81 -19.83
N LEU A 142 8.13 -17.74 -18.67
CA LEU A 142 6.83 -17.08 -18.55
C LEU A 142 6.91 -15.57 -18.78
N THR A 143 8.08 -14.94 -18.75
CA THR A 143 8.23 -13.51 -19.11
C THR A 143 8.17 -13.27 -20.62
N HIS A 144 8.28 -14.32 -21.43
CA HIS A 144 8.35 -14.26 -22.89
C HIS A 144 7.05 -14.76 -23.54
N LYS A 145 6.14 -13.84 -23.85
CA LYS A 145 4.82 -14.17 -24.43
C LYS A 145 4.89 -15.10 -25.65
N ASN A 146 5.86 -14.88 -26.55
CA ASN A 146 6.02 -15.70 -27.76
C ASN A 146 6.35 -17.16 -27.46
N LEU A 147 7.18 -17.41 -26.44
CA LEU A 147 7.51 -18.76 -25.98
C LEU A 147 6.27 -19.42 -25.37
N VAL A 148 5.53 -18.67 -24.54
CA VAL A 148 4.32 -19.16 -23.87
C VAL A 148 3.22 -19.54 -24.88
N ASP A 149 2.99 -18.70 -25.88
CA ASP A 149 1.99 -18.97 -26.92
C ASP A 149 2.40 -20.18 -27.80
N TYR A 150 3.68 -20.34 -28.13
CA TYR A 150 4.16 -21.44 -28.97
C TYR A 150 4.18 -22.80 -28.24
N TYR A 151 4.71 -22.83 -27.02
CA TYR A 151 4.82 -24.04 -26.18
C TYR A 151 3.64 -24.20 -25.21
N ASN A 152 2.47 -23.69 -25.60
CA ASN A 152 1.27 -23.60 -24.76
C ASN A 152 0.91 -24.93 -24.05
N LYS A 153 0.99 -26.07 -24.75
CA LYS A 153 0.65 -27.38 -24.17
C LYS A 153 1.76 -27.92 -23.26
N GLU A 154 3.00 -27.74 -23.66
CA GLU A 154 4.18 -28.21 -22.94
C GLU A 154 4.32 -27.49 -21.60
N ILE A 155 4.15 -26.16 -21.61
CA ILE A 155 4.16 -25.34 -20.40
C ILE A 155 2.98 -25.68 -19.49
N LYS A 156 1.77 -25.87 -20.05
CA LYS A 156 0.61 -26.32 -19.27
C LYS A 156 0.91 -27.65 -18.55
N ASN A 157 1.39 -28.65 -19.28
CA ASN A 157 1.67 -29.97 -18.71
C ASN A 157 2.73 -29.91 -17.60
N PHE A 158 3.74 -29.06 -17.78
CA PHE A 158 4.74 -28.79 -16.75
C PHE A 158 4.12 -28.12 -15.51
N LEU A 159 3.30 -27.09 -15.69
CA LEU A 159 2.67 -26.39 -14.56
C LEU A 159 1.71 -27.27 -13.76
N LEU A 160 1.06 -28.25 -14.40
CA LEU A 160 0.17 -29.19 -13.69
C LEU A 160 0.92 -30.11 -12.71
N THR A 161 2.22 -30.32 -12.89
CA THR A 161 3.02 -31.23 -12.04
C THR A 161 4.08 -30.52 -11.21
N TYR A 162 4.38 -29.25 -11.51
CA TYR A 162 5.39 -28.48 -10.81
C TYR A 162 4.89 -27.97 -9.45
N SER A 163 5.63 -28.27 -8.38
CA SER A 163 5.22 -28.00 -7.00
C SER A 163 5.01 -26.50 -6.69
N GLN A 164 5.70 -25.61 -7.39
CA GLN A 164 5.61 -24.15 -7.17
C GLN A 164 4.67 -23.45 -8.17
N SER A 165 3.88 -24.19 -8.94
CA SER A 165 2.94 -23.59 -9.91
C SER A 165 1.90 -22.68 -9.26
N ALA A 166 1.46 -22.97 -8.03
CA ALA A 166 0.55 -22.11 -7.28
C ALA A 166 1.16 -20.72 -7.05
N GLU A 167 2.44 -20.67 -6.65
CA GLU A 167 3.17 -19.41 -6.42
C GLU A 167 3.27 -18.58 -7.71
N ILE A 168 3.51 -19.25 -8.85
CA ILE A 168 3.52 -18.62 -10.17
C ILE A 168 2.15 -18.01 -10.49
N ILE A 169 1.07 -18.78 -10.36
CA ILE A 169 -0.30 -18.32 -10.65
C ILE A 169 -0.65 -17.12 -9.76
N LEU A 170 -0.38 -17.20 -8.46
CA LEU A 170 -0.62 -16.11 -7.52
C LEU A 170 0.22 -14.86 -7.85
N SER A 171 1.46 -15.03 -8.32
CA SER A 171 2.29 -13.91 -8.76
C SER A 171 1.72 -13.16 -9.97
N VAL A 172 0.98 -13.85 -10.84
CA VAL A 172 0.31 -13.25 -12.00
C VAL A 172 -0.95 -12.49 -11.58
N TYR A 173 -1.78 -13.12 -10.73
CA TYR A 173 -3.11 -12.59 -10.42
C TYR A 173 -3.15 -11.66 -9.21
N GLU A 174 -2.47 -11.99 -8.12
CA GLU A 174 -2.66 -11.37 -6.81
C GLU A 174 -1.50 -10.45 -6.39
N ILE A 175 -0.24 -10.77 -6.70
CA ILE A 175 0.92 -10.02 -6.17
C ILE A 175 1.15 -8.70 -6.91
N LYS A 176 1.26 -7.59 -6.14
CA LYS A 176 1.63 -6.28 -6.70
C LYS A 176 3.09 -6.30 -7.14
N ASP A 177 3.31 -5.93 -8.39
CA ASP A 177 4.67 -5.74 -8.88
C ASP A 177 5.20 -4.39 -8.39
N VAL A 178 5.95 -4.43 -7.30
CA VAL A 178 6.51 -3.22 -6.65
C VAL A 178 7.77 -2.73 -7.37
N PHE A 179 8.41 -3.57 -8.19
CA PHE A 179 9.73 -3.28 -8.78
C PHE A 179 9.74 -3.28 -10.31
N GLY A 180 8.57 -3.26 -10.95
CA GLY A 180 8.50 -3.30 -12.42
C GLY A 180 9.07 -4.59 -13.03
N LYS A 181 8.93 -5.74 -12.33
CA LYS A 181 9.31 -7.05 -12.86
C LYS A 181 8.57 -7.34 -14.18
N ASN A 182 9.26 -8.01 -15.09
CA ASN A 182 8.66 -8.45 -16.35
C ASN A 182 7.36 -9.22 -16.11
N GLN A 183 6.29 -8.77 -16.79
CA GLN A 183 4.98 -9.39 -16.73
C GLN A 183 5.08 -10.88 -17.12
N LYS A 184 4.56 -11.77 -16.26
CA LYS A 184 4.45 -13.19 -16.57
C LYS A 184 3.16 -13.50 -17.33
N TYR A 185 3.27 -14.38 -18.33
CA TYR A 185 2.18 -14.87 -19.17
C TYR A 185 1.93 -16.35 -18.87
N LEU A 186 0.68 -16.72 -18.61
CA LEU A 186 0.28 -18.13 -18.46
C LEU A 186 -0.17 -18.71 -19.81
N PRO A 187 0.02 -20.03 -20.04
CA PRO A 187 -0.46 -20.70 -21.24
C PRO A 187 -1.99 -20.62 -21.35
N LYS A 188 -2.53 -20.19 -22.49
CA LYS A 188 -3.99 -20.04 -22.72
C LYS A 188 -4.77 -21.35 -22.59
N SER A 189 -4.08 -22.49 -22.72
CA SER A 189 -4.70 -23.82 -22.55
C SER A 189 -4.92 -24.22 -21.09
N LEU A 190 -4.34 -23.50 -20.13
CA LEU A 190 -4.53 -23.75 -18.69
C LEU A 190 -5.87 -23.16 -18.23
N THR A 191 -6.83 -24.03 -17.92
CA THR A 191 -8.20 -23.63 -17.64
C THR A 191 -8.37 -23.07 -16.23
N VAL A 192 -9.54 -22.48 -15.94
CA VAL A 192 -9.86 -21.97 -14.60
C VAL A 192 -9.89 -23.10 -13.58
N GLU A 193 -10.46 -24.24 -13.96
CA GLU A 193 -10.56 -25.45 -13.12
C GLU A 193 -9.18 -26.02 -12.82
N GLU A 194 -8.28 -26.05 -13.80
CA GLU A 194 -6.91 -26.53 -13.61
C GLU A 194 -6.10 -25.62 -12.69
N LYS A 195 -6.26 -24.29 -12.80
CA LYS A 195 -5.65 -23.34 -11.87
C LYS A 195 -6.14 -23.57 -10.45
N GLU A 196 -7.43 -23.79 -10.26
CA GLU A 196 -8.02 -24.07 -8.95
C GLU A 196 -7.51 -25.39 -8.37
N THR A 197 -7.39 -26.45 -9.19
CA THR A 197 -6.79 -27.72 -8.78
C THR A 197 -5.34 -27.53 -8.32
N ILE A 198 -4.53 -26.78 -9.08
CA ILE A 198 -3.13 -26.47 -8.69
C ILE A 198 -3.09 -25.79 -7.31
N LEU A 199 -3.99 -24.82 -7.04
CA LEU A 199 -4.04 -24.15 -5.74
C LEU A 199 -4.49 -25.09 -4.62
N SER A 200 -5.51 -25.93 -4.86
CA SER A 200 -5.98 -26.91 -3.89
C SER A 200 -4.88 -27.93 -3.56
N ASP A 201 -4.22 -28.49 -4.56
CA ASP A 201 -3.17 -29.50 -4.38
C ASP A 201 -1.95 -28.92 -3.67
N TYR A 202 -1.61 -27.65 -3.95
CA TYR A 202 -0.56 -26.93 -3.25
C TYR A 202 -0.82 -26.83 -1.73
N LEU A 203 -2.08 -26.69 -1.31
CA LEU A 203 -2.46 -26.67 0.10
C LEU A 203 -2.37 -28.06 0.79
N ASP A 204 -2.28 -29.15 0.03
CA ASP A 204 -2.00 -30.50 0.58
C ASP A 204 -0.50 -30.83 0.62
N SER A 205 0.33 -29.99 0.00
CA SER A 205 1.78 -30.22 -0.08
C SER A 205 2.47 -30.03 1.28
N ALA A 206 3.47 -30.87 1.55
CA ALA A 206 4.31 -30.76 2.74
C ALA A 206 5.25 -29.53 2.71
N GLU A 207 5.54 -28.99 1.53
CA GLU A 207 6.48 -27.88 1.32
C GLU A 207 5.76 -26.57 0.95
N VAL A 208 4.56 -26.34 1.51
CA VAL A 208 3.78 -25.13 1.24
C VAL A 208 4.49 -23.88 1.80
N ASN A 209 4.63 -22.84 0.99
CA ASN A 209 5.14 -21.56 1.45
C ASN A 209 4.03 -20.77 2.14
N TYR A 210 4.17 -20.55 3.45
CA TYR A 210 3.15 -19.93 4.30
C TYR A 210 2.72 -18.54 3.81
N ASN A 211 3.64 -17.78 3.18
CA ASN A 211 3.34 -16.45 2.67
C ASN A 211 2.28 -16.46 1.55
N TYR A 212 2.13 -17.56 0.81
CA TYR A 212 1.16 -17.67 -0.28
C TYR A 212 -0.20 -18.21 0.17
N ILE A 213 -0.30 -18.85 1.33
CA ILE A 213 -1.57 -19.39 1.85
C ILE A 213 -2.58 -18.26 2.08
N GLY A 214 -2.12 -17.14 2.65
CA GLY A 214 -2.96 -15.95 2.86
C GLY A 214 -3.53 -15.39 1.57
N LEU A 215 -2.75 -15.41 0.48
CA LEU A 215 -3.23 -15.00 -0.84
C LEU A 215 -4.34 -15.92 -1.36
N ILE A 216 -4.20 -17.25 -1.20
CA ILE A 216 -5.23 -18.21 -1.65
C ILE A 216 -6.53 -18.00 -0.88
N GLN A 217 -6.45 -17.78 0.43
CA GLN A 217 -7.61 -17.52 1.29
C GLN A 217 -8.42 -16.31 0.78
N ASN A 218 -7.73 -15.24 0.41
CA ASN A 218 -8.33 -13.94 0.14
C ASN A 218 -8.39 -13.57 -1.37
N ALA A 219 -7.94 -14.46 -2.26
CA ALA A 219 -7.82 -14.23 -3.70
C ALA A 219 -9.10 -13.64 -4.33
N ARG A 220 -9.01 -12.78 -5.34
CA ARG A 220 -10.21 -12.22 -5.98
C ARG A 220 -10.63 -13.05 -7.17
N ASN A 221 -11.91 -13.47 -7.20
CA ASN A 221 -12.46 -14.16 -8.36
C ASN A 221 -12.57 -13.22 -9.58
N ARG A 222 -12.16 -13.72 -10.74
CA ARG A 222 -12.17 -13.07 -12.05
C ARG A 222 -12.73 -14.06 -13.09
N ASN A 223 -12.87 -13.60 -14.33
CA ASN A 223 -13.37 -14.47 -15.41
C ASN A 223 -12.38 -15.60 -15.74
N ASP A 224 -11.08 -15.34 -15.64
CA ASP A 224 -10.00 -16.25 -16.03
C ASP A 224 -9.24 -16.88 -14.84
N PHE A 225 -9.66 -16.58 -13.61
CA PHE A 225 -9.09 -17.09 -12.36
C PHE A 225 -10.14 -17.10 -11.25
N LYS A 226 -10.42 -18.26 -10.65
CA LYS A 226 -11.41 -18.40 -9.58
C LYS A 226 -10.89 -19.36 -8.52
N VAL A 227 -11.13 -19.00 -7.27
CA VAL A 227 -10.88 -19.85 -6.10
C VAL A 227 -12.19 -20.15 -5.40
N SER A 228 -12.51 -21.43 -5.26
CA SER A 228 -13.74 -21.90 -4.63
C SER A 228 -13.70 -21.70 -3.11
N ASP A 229 -14.89 -21.59 -2.50
CA ASP A 229 -15.00 -21.43 -1.05
C ASP A 229 -14.42 -22.63 -0.29
N LYS A 230 -14.43 -23.83 -0.89
CA LYS A 230 -13.80 -25.03 -0.31
C LYS A 230 -12.28 -24.87 -0.22
N THR A 231 -11.64 -24.39 -1.29
CA THR A 231 -10.20 -24.14 -1.32
C THR A 231 -9.81 -23.00 -0.39
N ARG A 232 -10.62 -21.93 -0.30
CA ARG A 232 -10.42 -20.84 0.68
C ARG A 232 -10.51 -21.35 2.12
N LEU A 233 -11.49 -22.18 2.42
CA LEU A 233 -11.65 -22.77 3.76
C LEU A 233 -10.47 -23.66 4.11
N LYS A 234 -9.97 -24.44 3.14
CA LYS A 234 -8.77 -25.26 3.29
C LYS A 234 -7.55 -24.39 3.60
N ALA A 235 -7.32 -23.32 2.82
CA ALA A 235 -6.26 -22.35 3.07
C ALA A 235 -6.36 -21.72 4.46
N LYS A 236 -7.56 -21.29 4.87
CA LYS A 236 -7.81 -20.71 6.20
C LYS A 236 -7.46 -21.67 7.34
N ARG A 237 -7.86 -22.94 7.23
CA ARG A 237 -7.56 -23.97 8.25
C ARG A 237 -6.08 -24.27 8.33
N LEU A 238 -5.43 -24.41 7.17
CA LEU A 238 -3.98 -24.65 7.09
C LEU A 238 -3.19 -23.48 7.66
N HIS A 239 -3.52 -22.24 7.27
CA HIS A 239 -2.91 -21.04 7.80
C HIS A 239 -2.98 -20.99 9.33
N LYS A 240 -4.16 -21.25 9.91
CA LYS A 240 -4.34 -21.29 11.37
C LYS A 240 -3.45 -22.36 12.03
N SER A 241 -3.52 -23.59 11.53
CA SER A 241 -2.72 -24.72 12.03
C SER A 241 -1.21 -24.43 12.00
N GLU A 242 -0.68 -23.97 10.86
CA GLU A 242 0.74 -23.70 10.71
C GLU A 242 1.21 -22.50 11.53
N THR A 243 0.36 -21.46 11.67
CA THR A 243 0.63 -20.34 12.56
C THR A 243 0.75 -20.80 14.01
N GLU A 244 -0.20 -21.61 14.49
CA GLU A 244 -0.18 -22.16 15.85
C GLU A 244 1.06 -23.04 16.11
N LYS A 245 1.43 -23.90 15.15
CA LYS A 245 2.66 -24.71 15.23
C LYS A 245 3.93 -23.86 15.27
N PHE A 246 4.00 -22.84 14.41
CA PHE A 246 5.16 -21.95 14.35
C PHE A 246 5.41 -21.22 15.67
N PHE A 247 4.34 -20.72 16.31
CA PHE A 247 4.44 -20.02 17.59
C PHE A 247 4.53 -20.94 18.82
N ALA A 248 4.18 -22.22 18.70
CA ALA A 248 4.36 -23.18 19.80
C ALA A 248 5.85 -23.42 20.12
N GLY A 249 6.75 -23.29 19.14
CA GLY A 249 8.20 -23.50 19.29
C GLY A 249 9.06 -22.23 19.22
N ASN A 250 8.49 -21.08 18.86
CA ASN A 250 9.24 -19.84 18.67
C ASN A 250 8.65 -18.69 19.51
N ASN A 251 9.52 -18.01 20.24
CA ASN A 251 9.18 -16.71 20.83
C ASN A 251 9.36 -15.63 19.75
N GLY A 252 8.29 -15.33 19.02
CA GLY A 252 8.24 -14.12 18.20
C GLY A 252 8.30 -12.85 19.07
N THR A 253 8.51 -11.68 18.45
CA THR A 253 8.39 -10.40 19.15
C THR A 253 6.95 -10.18 19.54
N ARG A 254 6.68 -10.12 20.85
CA ARG A 254 5.37 -9.75 21.39
C ARG A 254 5.33 -8.24 21.56
N TYR A 255 4.16 -7.68 21.32
CA TYR A 255 3.81 -6.31 21.60
C TYR A 255 2.33 -6.26 21.94
N GLY A 256 1.89 -5.20 22.62
CA GLY A 256 0.51 -5.13 23.06
C GLY A 256 0.11 -3.76 23.59
N VAL A 257 -1.10 -3.68 24.13
CA VAL A 257 -1.64 -2.47 24.71
C VAL A 257 -2.38 -2.80 26.00
N SER A 258 -2.18 -1.98 27.02
CA SER A 258 -2.92 -1.99 28.27
C SER A 258 -3.55 -0.62 28.51
N VAL A 259 -4.74 -0.59 29.09
CA VAL A 259 -5.45 0.64 29.43
C VAL A 259 -5.92 0.57 30.88
N SER A 260 -5.62 1.62 31.64
CA SER A 260 -6.11 1.82 33.01
C SER A 260 -6.81 3.15 33.17
N PHE A 261 -7.80 3.19 34.07
CA PHE A 261 -8.43 4.41 34.53
C PHE A 261 -8.14 4.55 36.03
N SER A 262 -7.49 5.63 36.42
CA SER A 262 -6.98 5.82 37.79
C SER A 262 -7.57 7.07 38.43
N GLU A 263 -7.86 6.97 39.73
CA GLU A 263 -8.16 8.12 40.60
C GLU A 263 -6.86 8.85 40.96
N ASP A 264 -6.97 10.12 41.32
CA ASP A 264 -5.88 11.01 41.75
C ASP A 264 -4.73 11.12 40.73
N ALA A 265 -5.04 10.94 39.44
CA ALA A 265 -4.06 11.03 38.36
C ALA A 265 -3.56 12.46 38.17
N SER A 266 -2.24 12.64 38.10
CA SER A 266 -1.60 13.96 37.90
C SER A 266 -1.82 14.55 36.50
N LYS A 267 -2.14 13.69 35.51
CA LYS A 267 -2.46 14.05 34.14
C LYS A 267 -3.79 13.42 33.74
N ILE A 268 -4.50 14.06 32.81
CA ILE A 268 -5.74 13.50 32.24
C ILE A 268 -5.48 12.26 31.37
N LYS A 269 -4.27 12.14 30.82
CA LYS A 269 -3.77 11.06 29.97
C LYS A 269 -2.26 10.93 30.15
N ASP A 270 -1.77 9.69 30.17
CA ASP A 270 -0.35 9.35 30.13
C ASP A 270 -0.15 8.05 29.35
N GLY A 271 1.05 7.81 28.83
CA GLY A 271 1.39 6.62 28.05
C GLY A 271 2.86 6.25 28.21
N ILE A 272 3.14 5.00 28.59
CA ILE A 272 4.49 4.49 28.81
C ILE A 272 4.64 3.15 28.11
N ILE A 273 5.76 2.96 27.42
CA ILE A 273 6.11 1.66 26.82
C ILE A 273 6.97 0.91 27.83
N ASP A 274 6.60 -0.33 28.14
CA ASP A 274 7.40 -1.20 28.98
C ASP A 274 8.41 -2.05 28.19
N ASP A 275 9.20 -2.83 28.92
CA ASP A 275 10.27 -3.67 28.36
C ASP A 275 9.74 -4.81 27.45
N ASP A 276 8.46 -5.15 27.54
CA ASP A 276 7.79 -6.17 26.73
C ASP A 276 7.09 -5.58 25.48
N PHE A 277 7.42 -4.33 25.12
CA PHE A 277 6.80 -3.58 24.02
C PHE A 277 5.27 -3.44 24.18
N VAL A 278 4.78 -3.40 25.42
CA VAL A 278 3.37 -3.10 25.71
C VAL A 278 3.24 -1.61 26.00
N ILE A 279 2.33 -0.96 25.27
CA ILE A 279 1.98 0.44 25.51
C ILE A 279 0.92 0.50 26.60
N ASN A 280 1.30 1.06 27.75
CA ASN A 280 0.44 1.22 28.92
C ASN A 280 -0.14 2.64 28.93
N TYR A 281 -1.42 2.77 28.57
CA TYR A 281 -2.15 4.03 28.65
C TYR A 281 -2.87 4.17 29.99
N SER A 282 -2.74 5.33 30.63
CA SER A 282 -3.49 5.69 31.84
C SER A 282 -4.33 6.93 31.62
N TYR A 283 -5.60 6.88 32.04
CA TYR A 283 -6.55 7.99 31.93
C TYR A 283 -7.08 8.38 33.31
N SER A 284 -7.29 9.69 33.54
CA SER A 284 -7.87 10.18 34.79
C SER A 284 -9.34 9.83 34.89
N LEU A 285 -9.70 9.02 35.90
CA LEU A 285 -11.09 8.71 36.21
C LEU A 285 -11.82 9.95 36.76
N ASP A 286 -11.13 10.81 37.51
CA ASP A 286 -11.70 12.04 38.08
C ASP A 286 -12.15 13.01 36.99
N PHE A 287 -11.37 13.12 35.91
CA PHE A 287 -11.75 13.91 34.75
C PHE A 287 -13.05 13.42 34.10
N ILE A 288 -13.28 12.10 34.07
CA ILE A 288 -14.51 11.53 33.52
C ILE A 288 -15.69 11.76 34.48
N LYS A 289 -15.49 11.56 35.79
CA LYS A 289 -16.52 11.76 36.83
C LYS A 289 -17.06 13.19 36.89
N GLN A 290 -16.27 14.19 36.50
CA GLN A 290 -16.71 15.58 36.43
C GLN A 290 -17.76 15.84 35.32
N LYS A 291 -17.93 14.91 34.38
CA LYS A 291 -18.86 15.04 33.25
C LYS A 291 -20.14 14.27 33.55
N ASN A 292 -21.27 14.97 33.54
CA ASN A 292 -22.59 14.40 33.76
C ASN A 292 -23.48 14.40 32.49
N ASP A 293 -22.99 14.99 31.40
CA ASP A 293 -23.70 15.14 30.14
C ASP A 293 -23.20 14.16 29.09
N SER A 294 -24.13 13.54 28.35
CA SER A 294 -23.84 12.53 27.34
C SER A 294 -22.95 13.07 26.22
N PHE A 295 -23.14 14.32 25.80
CA PHE A 295 -22.28 14.91 24.78
C PHE A 295 -20.85 15.12 25.30
N LEU A 296 -20.66 15.58 26.54
CA LEU A 296 -19.32 15.71 27.13
C LEU A 296 -18.60 14.37 27.30
N LEU A 297 -19.33 13.31 27.63
CA LEU A 297 -18.81 11.94 27.72
C LEU A 297 -18.46 11.39 26.33
N PHE A 298 -19.23 11.72 25.30
CA PHE A 298 -18.91 11.41 23.91
C PHE A 298 -17.63 12.14 23.44
N GLN A 299 -17.43 13.40 23.83
CA GLN A 299 -16.23 14.16 23.47
C GLN A 299 -14.92 13.54 24.02
N ASN A 300 -14.96 12.61 24.97
CA ASN A 300 -13.76 11.89 25.43
C ASN A 300 -13.08 11.07 24.31
N PHE A 301 -13.81 10.64 23.28
CA PHE A 301 -13.22 9.99 22.12
C PHE A 301 -12.23 10.89 21.35
N ILE A 302 -12.38 12.21 21.48
CA ILE A 302 -11.42 13.18 20.96
C ILE A 302 -10.41 13.54 22.06
N VAL A 303 -10.90 14.01 23.21
CA VAL A 303 -10.06 14.66 24.23
C VAL A 303 -9.12 13.69 24.94
N LEU A 304 -9.57 12.46 25.22
CA LEU A 304 -8.76 11.43 25.87
C LEU A 304 -8.15 10.48 24.85
N PHE A 305 -8.96 9.96 23.94
CA PHE A 305 -8.53 8.86 23.07
C PHE A 305 -7.96 9.29 21.72
N GLU A 306 -8.07 10.57 21.36
CA GLU A 306 -7.48 11.14 20.13
C GLU A 306 -7.88 10.36 18.85
N TYR A 307 -9.14 9.93 18.78
CA TYR A 307 -9.67 9.26 17.58
C TYR A 307 -9.64 10.17 16.36
N LEU A 308 -9.68 11.48 16.59
CA LEU A 308 -9.45 12.50 15.57
C LEU A 308 -8.16 13.27 15.87
N ASP A 309 -7.43 13.64 14.81
CA ASP A 309 -6.30 14.54 14.92
C ASP A 309 -6.72 16.02 15.04
N LEU A 310 -5.74 16.93 15.10
CA LEU A 310 -5.99 18.38 15.20
C LEU A 310 -6.77 18.96 14.02
N GLN A 311 -6.74 18.30 12.85
CA GLN A 311 -7.52 18.67 11.66
C GLN A 311 -8.85 17.90 11.56
N ARG A 312 -9.24 17.19 12.61
CA ARG A 312 -10.47 16.37 12.66
C ARG A 312 -10.49 15.22 11.64
N ARG A 313 -9.33 14.74 11.20
CA ARG A 313 -9.19 13.50 10.40
C ARG A 313 -9.15 12.31 11.36
N ILE A 314 -9.72 11.17 10.97
CA ILE A 314 -9.63 9.95 11.78
C ILE A 314 -8.17 9.54 11.90
N ASN A 315 -7.67 9.49 13.12
CA ASN A 315 -6.28 9.14 13.38
C ASN A 315 -6.04 7.62 13.25
N LEU A 316 -7.11 6.81 13.33
CA LEU A 316 -7.11 5.35 13.27
C LEU A 316 -6.83 4.74 11.88
N VAL A 317 -6.66 5.57 10.85
CA VAL A 317 -6.38 5.09 9.49
C VAL A 317 -4.95 4.58 9.35
N SER A 318 -4.71 3.64 8.43
CA SER A 318 -3.35 3.21 8.10
C SER A 318 -2.68 4.29 7.25
N LYS A 319 -1.43 4.64 7.58
CA LYS A 319 -0.66 5.69 6.88
C LYS A 319 0.61 5.11 6.28
N LYS A 320 0.87 5.37 5.00
CA LYS A 320 2.05 4.82 4.29
C LYS A 320 3.38 5.32 4.86
N ASN A 321 3.44 6.57 5.29
CA ASN A 321 4.66 7.17 5.86
C ASN A 321 5.04 6.59 7.24
N LYS A 322 4.10 5.96 7.93
CA LYS A 322 4.29 5.29 9.22
C LYS A 322 4.79 3.85 9.10
N MET A 323 4.80 3.29 7.89
CA MET A 323 5.36 1.97 7.65
C MET A 323 6.85 2.07 7.32
N GLY A 324 7.67 1.32 8.06
CA GLY A 324 9.09 1.18 7.76
C GLY A 324 9.32 0.54 6.39
N VAL A 325 10.50 0.75 5.80
CA VAL A 325 10.87 0.17 4.50
C VAL A 325 10.73 -1.36 4.51
N PHE A 326 11.15 -2.02 5.59
CA PHE A 326 10.97 -3.46 5.76
C PHE A 326 9.50 -3.86 5.80
N GLU A 327 8.63 -3.15 6.53
CA GLU A 327 7.19 -3.45 6.58
C GLU A 327 6.50 -3.26 5.22
N LYS A 328 6.99 -2.32 4.40
CA LYS A 328 6.47 -2.06 3.05
C LYS A 328 6.80 -3.18 2.05
N VAL A 329 7.96 -3.83 2.20
CA VAL A 329 8.57 -4.72 1.20
C VAL A 329 8.58 -6.19 1.62
N MET A 330 8.63 -6.48 2.91
CA MET A 330 8.72 -7.85 3.43
C MET A 330 7.37 -8.57 3.33
N GLY A 331 7.42 -9.86 2.98
CA GLY A 331 6.24 -10.71 2.84
C GLY A 331 5.62 -10.66 1.44
N VAL A 332 4.54 -11.44 1.28
CA VAL A 332 3.79 -11.52 0.03
C VAL A 332 2.40 -10.90 0.27
N HIS A 333 2.15 -9.76 -0.36
CA HIS A 333 0.90 -9.00 -0.19
C HIS A 333 0.10 -8.96 -1.49
N SER A 334 -1.22 -9.04 -1.39
CA SER A 334 -2.11 -8.84 -2.53
C SER A 334 -2.08 -7.37 -2.98
N LYS A 335 -2.35 -7.15 -4.27
CA LYS A 335 -2.58 -5.82 -4.87
C LYS A 335 -3.70 -5.05 -4.17
N ASN A 336 -4.67 -5.77 -3.61
CA ASN A 336 -5.87 -5.21 -3.01
C ASN A 336 -5.89 -5.39 -1.49
N ASP A 337 -4.75 -5.56 -0.83
CA ASP A 337 -4.74 -5.59 0.64
C ASP A 337 -4.85 -4.17 1.20
N TYR A 338 -5.69 -4.00 2.21
CA TYR A 338 -5.59 -2.88 3.13
C TYR A 338 -4.31 -3.09 3.93
N LYS A 339 -3.28 -2.33 3.59
CA LYS A 339 -1.96 -2.47 4.21
C LYS A 339 -1.99 -1.86 5.60
N GLY A 340 -1.76 -2.67 6.63
CA GLY A 340 -1.56 -2.23 8.00
C GLY A 340 -0.16 -2.63 8.48
N GLY A 341 0.61 -1.66 8.97
CA GLY A 341 1.89 -1.92 9.63
C GLY A 341 1.70 -2.13 11.14
N THR A 342 2.81 -2.23 11.86
CA THR A 342 2.84 -2.40 13.31
C THR A 342 2.13 -1.24 14.03
N GLU A 343 2.36 0.00 13.59
CA GLU A 343 1.68 1.19 14.14
C GLU A 343 0.16 1.10 13.98
N PHE A 344 -0.33 0.68 12.81
CA PHE A 344 -1.77 0.47 12.58
C PHE A 344 -2.33 -0.62 13.51
N ASN A 345 -1.63 -1.75 13.65
CA ASN A 345 -2.09 -2.85 14.51
C ASN A 345 -2.15 -2.42 15.99
N LEU A 346 -1.13 -1.71 16.48
CA LEU A 346 -1.10 -1.16 17.84
C LEU A 346 -2.24 -0.16 18.08
N MET A 347 -2.51 0.69 17.09
CA MET A 347 -3.60 1.66 17.15
C MET A 347 -4.98 0.99 17.17
N GLU A 348 -5.16 -0.08 16.37
CA GLU A 348 -6.36 -0.89 16.39
C GLU A 348 -6.57 -1.59 17.74
N MET A 349 -5.51 -2.19 18.30
CA MET A 349 -5.54 -2.75 19.67
C MET A 349 -5.89 -1.67 20.70
N THR A 350 -5.27 -0.50 20.60
CA THR A 350 -5.49 0.63 21.51
C THR A 350 -6.94 1.07 21.49
N SER A 351 -7.50 1.36 20.31
CA SER A 351 -8.90 1.80 20.17
C SER A 351 -9.89 0.75 20.68
N GLN A 352 -9.59 -0.54 20.47
CA GLN A 352 -10.43 -1.63 20.95
C GLN A 352 -10.43 -1.71 22.48
N VAL A 353 -9.25 -1.71 23.11
CA VAL A 353 -9.13 -1.83 24.58
C VAL A 353 -9.66 -0.56 25.26
N GLN A 354 -9.40 0.63 24.71
CA GLN A 354 -9.97 1.89 25.19
C GLN A 354 -11.49 1.81 25.21
N LEU A 355 -12.11 1.34 24.13
CA LEU A 355 -13.56 1.29 24.02
C LEU A 355 -14.19 0.30 25.02
N VAL A 356 -13.60 -0.89 25.16
CA VAL A 356 -14.06 -1.90 26.13
C VAL A 356 -13.94 -1.35 27.57
N ALA A 357 -12.78 -0.82 27.92
CA ALA A 357 -12.50 -0.32 29.27
C ALA A 357 -13.34 0.93 29.59
N TYR A 358 -13.50 1.85 28.63
CA TYR A 358 -14.33 3.04 28.81
C TYR A 358 -15.82 2.69 28.94
N ASN A 359 -16.31 1.71 28.16
CA ASN A 359 -17.68 1.23 28.32
C ASN A 359 -17.93 0.65 29.72
N LYS A 360 -16.93 -0.03 30.30
CA LYS A 360 -17.00 -0.50 31.69
C LYS A 360 -17.03 0.66 32.70
N VAL A 361 -16.15 1.65 32.55
CA VAL A 361 -16.13 2.85 33.39
C VAL A 361 -17.47 3.59 33.35
N LEU A 362 -18.03 3.80 32.15
CA LEU A 362 -19.34 4.43 31.99
C LEU A 362 -20.45 3.66 32.72
N SER A 363 -20.45 2.33 32.58
CA SER A 363 -21.40 1.44 33.26
C SER A 363 -21.32 1.56 34.79
N ASP A 364 -20.09 1.61 35.33
CA ASP A 364 -19.86 1.78 36.77
C ASP A 364 -20.30 3.16 37.29
N LEU A 365 -20.33 4.16 36.40
CA LEU A 365 -20.88 5.50 36.66
C LEU A 365 -22.39 5.61 36.39
N GLY A 366 -23.04 4.52 36.00
CA GLY A 366 -24.49 4.48 35.72
C GLY A 366 -24.88 4.94 34.31
N PHE A 367 -23.93 5.11 33.39
CA PHE A 367 -24.17 5.45 32.00
C PHE A 367 -24.10 4.22 31.09
N SER A 368 -24.78 4.27 29.95
CA SER A 368 -24.60 3.32 28.84
C SER A 368 -24.02 4.06 27.65
N LEU A 369 -22.98 3.49 27.04
CA LEU A 369 -22.39 4.04 25.82
C LEU A 369 -23.41 4.08 24.68
N GLU A 370 -24.28 3.07 24.56
CA GLU A 370 -25.34 3.09 23.55
C GLU A 370 -26.34 4.24 23.79
N ASN A 371 -26.72 4.49 25.05
CA ASN A 371 -27.60 5.62 25.43
C ASN A 371 -26.95 6.97 25.12
N ILE A 372 -25.64 7.10 25.38
CA ILE A 372 -24.88 8.30 25.03
C ILE A 372 -24.95 8.53 23.52
N LEU A 373 -24.67 7.50 22.70
CA LEU A 373 -24.72 7.60 21.25
C LEU A 373 -26.11 7.99 20.75
N HIS A 374 -27.17 7.41 21.31
CA HIS A 374 -28.54 7.79 21.00
C HIS A 374 -28.81 9.26 21.24
N GLN A 375 -28.55 9.76 22.46
CA GLN A 375 -28.79 11.15 22.80
C GLN A 375 -27.92 12.12 21.98
N VAL A 376 -26.71 11.73 21.61
CA VAL A 376 -25.84 12.53 20.74
C VAL A 376 -26.49 12.74 19.38
N PHE A 377 -26.95 11.66 18.73
CA PHE A 377 -27.48 11.72 17.38
C PHE A 377 -28.89 12.31 17.29
N THR A 378 -29.77 11.99 18.24
CA THR A 378 -31.19 12.39 18.18
C THR A 378 -31.49 13.76 18.79
N SER A 379 -30.65 14.23 19.72
CA SER A 379 -30.89 15.50 20.43
C SER A 379 -29.69 16.44 20.35
N SER A 380 -28.50 16.00 20.75
CA SER A 380 -27.35 16.91 20.92
C SER A 380 -26.93 17.60 19.62
N PHE A 381 -26.93 16.87 18.49
CA PHE A 381 -26.61 17.45 17.19
C PHE A 381 -27.63 18.47 16.72
N GLN A 382 -28.92 18.26 17.01
CA GLN A 382 -29.96 19.24 16.71
C GLN A 382 -29.76 20.49 17.57
N GLU A 383 -29.61 20.33 18.89
CA GLU A 383 -29.55 21.44 19.84
C GLU A 383 -28.32 22.33 19.62
N LYS A 384 -27.17 21.73 19.30
CA LYS A 384 -25.90 22.44 19.13
C LYS A 384 -25.71 22.97 17.71
N TYR A 385 -26.12 22.19 16.70
CA TYR A 385 -25.70 22.43 15.31
C TYR A 385 -26.84 22.50 14.29
N GLU A 386 -28.10 22.54 14.73
CA GLU A 386 -29.26 22.62 13.83
C GLU A 386 -29.39 21.41 12.89
N PHE A 387 -28.92 20.24 13.34
CA PHE A 387 -29.20 18.98 12.65
C PHE A 387 -30.71 18.64 12.67
N ALA A 388 -31.11 17.68 11.84
CA ALA A 388 -32.51 17.28 11.69
C ALA A 388 -33.18 16.91 13.03
N ASN A 389 -34.28 17.58 13.35
CA ASN A 389 -35.05 17.35 14.58
C ASN A 389 -35.78 16.00 14.63
N ASN A 390 -35.93 15.34 13.48
CA ASN A 390 -36.57 14.05 13.33
C ASN A 390 -35.57 12.91 13.17
N ALA A 391 -34.27 13.14 13.38
CA ALA A 391 -33.24 12.11 13.34
C ALA A 391 -33.57 10.95 14.31
N ARG A 392 -33.34 9.71 13.87
CA ARG A 392 -33.65 8.49 14.62
C ARG A 392 -32.42 7.61 14.71
N PHE A 393 -32.18 7.05 15.91
CA PHE A 393 -31.18 6.02 16.12
C PHE A 393 -31.67 5.09 17.21
N SER A 394 -31.72 3.79 16.95
CA SER A 394 -32.24 2.82 17.92
C SER A 394 -31.10 2.08 18.62
N ILE A 395 -31.25 1.89 19.93
CA ILE A 395 -30.28 1.13 20.72
C ILE A 395 -30.71 -0.34 20.76
N PRO A 396 -29.77 -1.30 20.64
CA PRO A 396 -30.07 -2.70 20.87
C PRO A 396 -30.58 -2.95 22.30
N SER A 397 -31.81 -3.46 22.45
CA SER A 397 -32.34 -3.93 23.74
C SER A 397 -31.84 -5.32 24.13
N ALA A 398 -30.93 -5.90 23.34
CA ALA A 398 -30.49 -7.27 23.47
C ALA A 398 -29.40 -7.46 24.53
N THR A 399 -29.32 -8.66 25.10
CA THR A 399 -28.35 -8.99 26.15
C THR A 399 -27.09 -9.64 25.60
N SER A 400 -27.18 -10.43 24.53
CA SER A 400 -26.03 -11.08 23.92
C SER A 400 -25.32 -10.18 22.90
N TYR A 401 -23.99 -10.24 22.83
CA TYR A 401 -23.24 -9.51 21.80
C TYR A 401 -23.67 -9.87 20.38
N PHE A 402 -24.00 -11.15 20.14
CA PHE A 402 -24.49 -11.62 18.85
C PHE A 402 -25.72 -10.83 18.38
N GLU A 403 -26.74 -10.70 19.23
CA GLU A 403 -27.96 -9.96 18.94
C GLU A 403 -27.69 -8.45 18.87
N LYS A 404 -26.85 -7.92 19.77
CA LYS A 404 -26.47 -6.51 19.75
C LYS A 404 -25.87 -6.10 18.40
N VAL A 405 -24.93 -6.88 17.84
CA VAL A 405 -24.35 -6.57 16.52
C VAL A 405 -25.38 -6.62 15.41
N ARG A 406 -26.28 -7.61 15.41
CA ARG A 406 -27.33 -7.74 14.39
C ARG A 406 -28.30 -6.57 14.38
N LEU A 407 -28.55 -5.96 15.54
CA LEU A 407 -29.38 -4.77 15.66
C LEU A 407 -28.61 -3.48 15.35
N LEU A 408 -27.32 -3.42 15.67
CA LEU A 408 -26.49 -2.23 15.48
C LEU A 408 -26.06 -2.04 14.02
N ALA A 409 -25.83 -3.12 13.27
CA ALA A 409 -25.38 -3.04 11.88
C ALA A 409 -26.38 -2.32 10.94
N PRO A 410 -27.70 -2.62 10.98
CA PRO A 410 -28.70 -1.85 10.25
C PRO A 410 -28.79 -0.37 10.69
N GLU A 411 -28.63 -0.10 11.98
CA GLU A 411 -28.67 1.27 12.51
C GLU A 411 -27.49 2.11 12.02
N PHE A 412 -26.30 1.53 11.88
CA PHE A 412 -25.15 2.20 11.24
C PHE A 412 -25.46 2.62 9.80
N GLU A 413 -26.07 1.74 9.00
CA GLU A 413 -26.51 2.08 7.63
C GLU A 413 -27.59 3.17 7.63
N SER A 414 -28.53 3.10 8.57
CA SER A 414 -29.59 4.09 8.75
C SER A 414 -29.02 5.48 9.05
N VAL A 415 -28.03 5.59 9.95
CA VAL A 415 -27.35 6.85 10.27
C VAL A 415 -26.75 7.51 9.03
N LEU A 416 -26.01 6.73 8.22
CA LEU A 416 -25.37 7.25 7.01
C LEU A 416 -26.40 7.73 5.98
N LYS A 417 -27.49 6.97 5.80
CA LYS A 417 -28.59 7.36 4.90
C LYS A 417 -29.33 8.60 5.37
N GLN A 418 -29.61 8.70 6.67
CA GLN A 418 -30.25 9.86 7.27
C GLN A 418 -29.40 11.12 7.11
N PHE A 419 -28.09 11.03 7.37
CA PHE A 419 -27.19 12.15 7.14
C PHE A 419 -27.13 12.54 5.66
N LYS A 420 -27.03 11.56 4.76
CA LYS A 420 -27.06 11.81 3.31
C LYS A 420 -28.31 12.58 2.87
N LEU A 421 -29.50 12.13 3.27
CA LEU A 421 -30.76 12.83 2.97
C LEU A 421 -30.76 14.25 3.54
N PHE A 422 -30.25 14.44 4.77
CA PHE A 422 -30.13 15.77 5.35
C PHE A 422 -29.22 16.69 4.52
N VAL A 423 -28.11 16.19 3.98
CA VAL A 423 -27.22 16.99 3.12
C VAL A 423 -27.86 17.30 1.76
N GLU A 424 -28.54 16.33 1.16
CA GLU A 424 -29.11 16.45 -0.20
C GLU A 424 -30.40 17.29 -0.21
N ASP A 425 -31.28 17.08 0.78
CA ASP A 425 -32.65 17.61 0.79
C ASP A 425 -32.89 18.62 1.93
N GLY A 426 -31.91 18.85 2.81
CA GLY A 426 -32.04 19.71 3.99
C GLY A 426 -32.94 19.14 5.10
N SER A 427 -33.46 17.93 4.93
CA SER A 427 -34.34 17.25 5.87
C SER A 427 -34.24 15.72 5.72
N ILE A 428 -34.75 14.97 6.70
CA ILE A 428 -34.78 13.50 6.64
C ILE A 428 -36.19 13.06 6.26
N ASP A 429 -36.37 12.63 5.02
CA ASP A 429 -37.60 11.96 4.56
C ASP A 429 -37.51 10.44 4.78
N PHE A 430 -38.24 9.95 5.78
CA PHE A 430 -38.27 8.52 6.11
C PHE A 430 -39.07 7.69 5.11
N GLU A 431 -40.03 8.26 4.39
CA GLU A 431 -40.76 7.53 3.34
C GLU A 431 -39.83 7.28 2.15
N LEU A 432 -39.04 8.31 1.78
CA LEU A 432 -37.98 8.16 0.77
C LEU A 432 -36.93 7.14 1.19
N LEU A 433 -36.48 7.17 2.46
CA LEU A 433 -35.50 6.22 2.99
C LEU A 433 -36.01 4.77 2.91
N GLN A 434 -37.31 4.53 3.16
CA GLN A 434 -37.91 3.21 3.10
C GLN A 434 -38.03 2.64 1.68
N ILE A 435 -38.23 3.49 0.67
CA ILE A 435 -38.31 3.08 -0.74
C ILE A 435 -36.91 2.92 -1.36
N SER A 436 -35.89 3.57 -0.79
CA SER A 436 -34.49 3.49 -1.24
C SER A 436 -33.88 2.10 -0.99
N SER A 437 -33.89 1.27 -2.04
CA SER A 437 -33.40 -0.11 -2.01
C SER A 437 -31.88 -0.25 -2.23
N ASN A 438 -31.20 0.82 -2.68
CA ASN A 438 -29.78 0.74 -2.99
C ASN A 438 -28.92 0.81 -1.72
N PRO A 439 -27.92 -0.08 -1.56
CA PRO A 439 -26.86 0.08 -0.57
C PRO A 439 -26.14 1.40 -0.81
N THR A 440 -25.89 2.17 0.24
CA THR A 440 -25.10 3.40 0.14
C THR A 440 -23.63 3.05 0.34
N ALA A 441 -22.79 3.34 -0.64
CA ALA A 441 -21.35 3.19 -0.45
C ALA A 441 -20.83 4.34 0.44
N ILE A 442 -19.81 4.07 1.24
CA ILE A 442 -19.22 5.06 2.16
C ILE A 442 -18.75 6.32 1.41
N LYS A 443 -18.21 6.15 0.21
CA LYS A 443 -17.78 7.25 -0.67
C LYS A 443 -18.92 8.14 -1.17
N ASP A 444 -20.15 7.63 -1.19
CA ASP A 444 -21.33 8.32 -1.72
C ASP A 444 -22.09 9.09 -0.63
N ILE A 445 -21.52 9.20 0.57
CA ILE A 445 -22.05 10.03 1.65
C ILE A 445 -21.46 11.44 1.50
N PRO A 446 -22.26 12.42 1.07
CA PRO A 446 -21.78 13.78 0.82
C PRO A 446 -21.49 14.52 2.13
N SER A 447 -20.71 15.59 2.03
CA SER A 447 -20.54 16.61 3.08
C SER A 447 -21.44 17.80 2.82
N LEU A 448 -21.88 18.48 3.88
CA LEU A 448 -22.51 19.81 3.84
C LEU A 448 -21.56 20.90 3.33
N ASN A 449 -20.25 20.62 3.38
CA ASN A 449 -19.20 21.60 3.12
C ASN A 449 -18.49 21.27 1.80
N LYS A 450 -18.62 22.18 0.83
CA LYS A 450 -17.89 22.07 -0.44
C LYS A 450 -16.39 22.17 -0.22
N ASN A 451 -15.60 21.45 -1.00
CA ASN A 451 -14.14 21.47 -0.92
C ASN A 451 -13.59 21.11 0.46
N LYS A 452 -14.28 20.25 1.21
CA LYS A 452 -13.89 19.87 2.58
C LYS A 452 -12.48 19.29 2.65
N TYR A 453 -12.13 18.42 1.69
CA TYR A 453 -10.86 17.71 1.68
C TYR A 453 -9.98 18.12 0.51
N ILE A 454 -8.67 18.11 0.74
CA ILE A 454 -7.63 18.38 -0.25
C ILE A 454 -6.83 17.09 -0.49
N TYR A 455 -6.50 16.82 -1.75
CA TYR A 455 -5.64 15.71 -2.16
C TYR A 455 -4.58 16.16 -3.16
N LEU A 456 -3.44 15.46 -3.17
CA LEU A 456 -2.42 15.65 -4.21
C LEU A 456 -2.96 15.19 -5.56
N ASN A 457 -2.62 15.94 -6.60
CA ASN A 457 -2.84 15.49 -7.97
C ASN A 457 -1.74 14.49 -8.39
N GLU A 458 -2.02 13.19 -8.29
CA GLU A 458 -1.08 12.10 -8.59
C GLU A 458 -0.63 12.05 -10.07
N ASP A 459 -1.34 12.73 -10.97
CA ASP A 459 -0.95 12.87 -12.38
C ASP A 459 0.20 13.86 -12.57
N ASN A 460 0.46 14.73 -11.58
CA ASN A 460 1.55 15.68 -11.60
C ASN A 460 2.86 15.03 -11.11
N LYS A 461 3.54 14.31 -12.01
CA LYS A 461 4.79 13.58 -11.71
C LYS A 461 5.94 14.50 -11.27
N GLU A 462 5.98 15.73 -11.75
CA GLU A 462 6.99 16.71 -11.34
C GLU A 462 6.82 17.12 -9.87
N LEU A 463 5.57 17.35 -9.46
CA LEU A 463 5.24 17.64 -8.07
C LEU A 463 5.59 16.45 -7.15
N GLU A 464 5.30 15.23 -7.58
CA GLU A 464 5.65 14.01 -6.83
C GLU A 464 7.16 13.92 -6.56
N VAL A 465 8.00 14.24 -7.55
CA VAL A 465 9.47 14.32 -7.36
C VAL A 465 9.83 15.39 -6.34
N CYS A 466 9.26 16.59 -6.44
CA CYS A 466 9.55 17.69 -5.51
C CYS A 466 9.17 17.32 -4.06
N ILE A 467 7.97 16.76 -3.86
CA ILE A 467 7.50 16.29 -2.55
C ILE A 467 8.45 15.25 -1.96
N ASN A 468 8.87 14.27 -2.76
CA ASN A 468 9.82 13.25 -2.31
C ASN A 468 11.17 13.86 -1.93
N LEU A 469 11.68 14.85 -2.68
CA LEU A 469 12.93 15.53 -2.34
C LEU A 469 12.85 16.28 -1.00
N PHE A 470 11.69 16.87 -0.67
CA PHE A 470 11.50 17.58 0.60
C PHE A 470 11.30 16.65 1.79
N PHE A 471 10.47 15.63 1.65
CA PHE A 471 9.88 14.91 2.79
C PHE A 471 10.29 13.44 2.90
N SER A 472 10.99 12.88 1.89
CA SER A 472 11.52 11.52 2.00
C SER A 472 12.81 11.50 2.82
N ASP A 473 12.89 10.53 3.73
CA ASP A 473 14.07 10.17 4.50
C ASP A 473 15.13 9.41 3.68
N GLN A 474 14.84 9.11 2.42
CA GLN A 474 15.74 8.39 1.51
C GLN A 474 16.56 9.33 0.61
N THR A 475 16.55 10.64 0.89
CA THR A 475 17.32 11.63 0.14
C THR A 475 18.62 11.97 0.88
N LEU A 476 19.69 12.28 0.15
CA LEU A 476 20.95 12.75 0.75
C LEU A 476 20.92 14.25 1.09
N LEU A 477 19.77 14.92 0.96
CA LEU A 477 19.67 16.39 1.10
C LEU A 477 19.71 16.87 2.56
N ALA A 478 19.37 16.00 3.51
CA ALA A 478 19.54 16.28 4.94
C ALA A 478 20.98 16.07 5.44
N TYR A 479 21.81 15.33 4.68
CA TYR A 479 23.18 14.99 5.05
C TYR A 479 24.18 15.99 4.45
N VAL A 480 24.36 17.13 5.12
CA VAL A 480 25.19 18.24 4.62
C VAL A 480 26.00 18.87 5.77
N GLU A 481 27.24 19.32 5.49
CA GLU A 481 28.07 20.01 6.49
C GLU A 481 27.51 21.41 6.82
N PRO A 482 27.57 21.86 8.09
CA PRO A 482 28.12 21.18 9.28
C PRO A 482 27.11 20.29 10.04
N PHE A 483 25.93 20.03 9.48
CA PHE A 483 24.77 19.44 10.18
C PHE A 483 24.66 17.91 10.08
N LYS A 484 25.69 17.21 9.59
CA LYS A 484 25.65 15.75 9.39
C LYS A 484 25.40 14.97 10.69
N GLU A 485 25.90 15.47 11.81
CA GLU A 485 25.78 14.83 13.13
C GLU A 485 24.50 15.23 13.88
N GLU A 486 23.69 16.15 13.34
CA GLU A 486 22.43 16.59 13.97
C GLU A 486 21.24 15.64 13.67
N HIS A 487 21.48 14.60 12.86
CA HIS A 487 20.54 13.51 12.58
C HIS A 487 19.16 13.94 12.04
N TYR A 488 19.09 15.03 11.27
CA TYR A 488 17.88 15.40 10.55
C TYR A 488 17.48 14.31 9.54
N HIS A 489 16.20 13.92 9.55
CA HIS A 489 15.70 12.85 8.68
C HIS A 489 15.27 13.33 7.30
N THR A 490 14.78 14.57 7.17
CA THR A 490 14.29 15.09 5.88
C THR A 490 14.88 16.45 5.57
N PHE A 491 14.90 16.80 4.28
CA PHE A 491 15.37 18.12 3.84
C PHE A 491 14.51 19.25 4.43
N PHE A 492 13.20 19.02 4.52
CA PHE A 492 12.29 19.94 5.20
C PHE A 492 12.69 20.16 6.67
N ASP A 493 12.91 19.09 7.43
CA ASP A 493 13.26 19.21 8.85
C ASP A 493 14.56 20.01 9.03
N LEU A 494 15.57 19.76 8.18
CA LEU A 494 16.81 20.53 8.16
C LEU A 494 16.55 22.02 7.91
N LEU A 495 15.84 22.39 6.84
CA LEU A 495 15.59 23.80 6.50
C LEU A 495 14.73 24.55 7.52
N THR A 496 13.86 23.85 8.26
CA THR A 496 13.04 24.49 9.30
C THR A 496 13.80 24.79 10.58
N ASN A 497 14.91 24.09 10.83
CA ASN A 497 15.70 24.26 12.05
C ASN A 497 17.01 25.01 11.80
N GLU A 498 17.58 24.92 10.59
CA GLU A 498 18.93 25.40 10.29
C GLU A 498 19.01 26.33 9.07
N GLN A 499 20.05 27.18 9.06
CA GLN A 499 20.40 28.02 7.91
C GLN A 499 21.49 27.33 7.07
N VAL A 500 21.07 26.68 5.99
CA VAL A 500 21.96 25.83 5.17
C VAL A 500 22.45 26.58 3.94
N LYS A 501 23.78 26.59 3.72
CA LYS A 501 24.36 27.21 2.53
C LYS A 501 24.33 26.27 1.33
N PHE A 502 23.96 26.77 0.16
CA PHE A 502 24.01 25.99 -1.09
C PHE A 502 25.44 25.50 -1.40
N SER A 503 26.46 26.29 -1.06
CA SER A 503 27.87 25.92 -1.25
C SER A 503 28.34 24.75 -0.39
N SER A 504 27.61 24.40 0.68
CA SER A 504 27.96 23.28 1.55
C SER A 504 27.59 21.93 0.94
N TYR A 505 26.74 21.90 -0.09
CA TYR A 505 26.35 20.68 -0.79
C TYR A 505 27.43 20.24 -1.77
N GLU A 506 27.69 18.93 -1.79
CA GLU A 506 28.60 18.30 -2.75
C GLU A 506 28.01 18.27 -4.16
N GLU A 507 28.85 18.18 -5.20
CA GLU A 507 28.41 18.19 -6.60
C GLU A 507 27.37 17.12 -6.93
N HIS A 508 27.40 15.97 -6.23
CA HIS A 508 26.43 14.90 -6.44
C HIS A 508 25.05 15.22 -5.81
N GLN A 509 24.97 16.14 -4.85
CA GLN A 509 23.73 16.57 -4.17
C GLN A 509 23.08 17.79 -4.82
N LYS A 510 23.83 18.54 -5.64
CA LYS A 510 23.34 19.76 -6.31
C LYS A 510 22.24 19.53 -7.36
N PRO A 511 22.23 18.45 -8.17
CA PRO A 511 21.20 18.30 -9.21
C PRO A 511 19.76 18.28 -8.65
N PRO A 512 19.44 17.55 -7.57
CA PRO A 512 18.13 17.64 -6.92
C PRO A 512 17.77 19.05 -6.41
N LEU A 513 18.74 19.79 -5.85
CA LEU A 513 18.51 21.16 -5.38
C LEU A 513 18.23 22.11 -6.55
N ASN A 514 19.00 22.00 -7.62
CA ASN A 514 18.78 22.79 -8.83
C ASN A 514 17.39 22.53 -9.44
N TYR A 515 16.93 21.28 -9.40
CA TYR A 515 15.57 20.93 -9.83
C TYR A 515 14.51 21.64 -8.97
N LEU A 516 14.67 21.68 -7.63
CA LEU A 516 13.76 22.41 -6.75
C LEU A 516 13.79 23.93 -6.98
N ILE A 517 14.95 24.49 -7.35
CA ILE A 517 15.09 25.91 -7.73
C ILE A 517 14.37 26.18 -9.05
N GLU A 518 14.58 25.33 -10.06
CA GLU A 518 13.92 25.44 -11.37
C GLU A 518 12.39 25.39 -11.25
N LYS A 519 11.90 24.55 -10.33
CA LYS A 519 10.46 24.43 -10.02
C LYS A 519 9.96 25.44 -8.98
N GLU A 520 10.79 26.43 -8.63
CA GLU A 520 10.46 27.57 -7.75
C GLU A 520 10.04 27.18 -6.31
N PHE A 521 10.36 25.98 -5.84
CA PHE A 521 10.06 25.57 -4.46
C PHE A 521 11.04 26.14 -3.44
N ILE A 522 12.29 26.35 -3.86
CA ILE A 522 13.34 26.99 -3.08
C ILE A 522 14.05 28.06 -3.91
N PHE A 523 14.74 28.97 -3.24
CA PHE A 523 15.66 29.91 -3.87
C PHE A 523 16.92 30.05 -3.02
N ILE A 524 17.98 30.62 -3.61
CA ILE A 524 19.22 30.95 -2.91
C ILE A 524 19.22 32.45 -2.64
N ASP A 525 19.35 32.84 -1.37
CA ASP A 525 19.39 34.24 -0.99
C ASP A 525 20.77 34.89 -1.27
N SER A 526 20.88 36.19 -1.00
CA SER A 526 22.13 36.95 -1.22
C SER A 526 23.31 36.48 -0.36
N ASN A 527 23.05 35.75 0.73
CA ASN A 527 24.06 35.20 1.63
C ASN A 527 24.37 33.73 1.32
N ASN A 528 23.86 33.21 0.20
CA ASN A 528 24.01 31.83 -0.26
C ASN A 528 23.24 30.80 0.58
N PHE A 529 22.25 31.21 1.37
CA PHE A 529 21.38 30.29 2.11
C PHE A 529 20.24 29.80 1.24
N VAL A 530 19.90 28.53 1.39
CA VAL A 530 18.73 27.91 0.75
C VAL A 530 17.49 28.29 1.54
N GLN A 531 16.52 28.92 0.87
CA GLN A 531 15.28 29.41 1.46
C GLN A 531 14.07 28.80 0.76
N ILE A 532 12.99 28.58 1.51
CA ILE A 532 11.70 28.13 0.97
C ILE A 532 10.98 29.32 0.33
N THR A 533 10.58 29.18 -0.94
CA THR A 533 9.89 30.25 -1.68
C THR A 533 8.49 30.52 -1.14
N ASN A 534 7.71 29.47 -0.86
CA ASN A 534 6.34 29.58 -0.38
C ASN A 534 6.11 28.61 0.81
N PRO A 535 6.27 29.10 2.06
CA PRO A 535 6.10 28.28 3.25
C PRO A 535 4.69 27.67 3.39
N ALA A 536 3.65 28.41 3.03
CA ALA A 536 2.26 27.93 3.08
C ALA A 536 2.06 26.70 2.18
N ARG A 537 2.58 26.75 0.95
CA ARG A 537 2.55 25.64 0.00
C ARG A 537 3.26 24.41 0.54
N ILE A 538 4.47 24.58 1.06
CA ILE A 538 5.25 23.47 1.62
C ILE A 538 4.53 22.83 2.82
N ILE A 539 3.89 23.63 3.68
CA ILE A 539 3.12 23.11 4.83
C ILE A 539 1.96 22.23 4.35
N ILE A 540 1.20 22.65 3.34
CA ILE A 540 0.10 21.87 2.76
C ILE A 540 0.64 20.57 2.15
N LEU A 541 1.71 20.65 1.37
CA LEU A 541 2.32 19.48 0.74
C LEU A 541 2.88 18.49 1.77
N ARG A 542 3.47 18.98 2.87
CA ARG A 542 3.94 18.14 3.98
C ARG A 542 2.78 17.39 4.62
N ASP A 543 1.69 18.11 4.89
CA ASP A 543 0.51 17.52 5.52
C ASP A 543 -0.14 16.44 4.63
N LEU A 544 -0.23 16.70 3.32
CA LEU A 544 -0.68 15.72 2.35
C LEU A 544 0.26 14.52 2.21
N PHE A 545 1.58 14.74 2.24
CA PHE A 545 2.56 13.65 2.23
C PHE A 545 2.44 12.76 3.48
N ILE A 546 2.18 13.37 4.64
CA ILE A 546 2.10 12.65 5.91
C ILE A 546 0.76 11.93 6.08
N ASN A 547 -0.34 12.56 5.69
CA ASN A 547 -1.69 12.09 6.02
C ASN A 547 -2.52 11.67 4.81
N GLU A 548 -1.98 11.78 3.59
CA GLU A 548 -2.65 11.50 2.30
C GLU A 548 -3.86 12.40 1.98
N VAL A 549 -4.32 13.19 2.94
CA VAL A 549 -5.44 14.14 2.84
C VAL A 549 -5.29 15.28 3.84
N ALA A 550 -5.78 16.47 3.49
CA ALA A 550 -5.89 17.60 4.40
C ALA A 550 -7.34 18.13 4.50
N SER A 551 -7.66 18.82 5.60
CA SER A 551 -8.99 19.39 5.87
C SER A 551 -9.00 20.90 5.62
N PHE A 552 -9.59 21.33 4.50
CA PHE A 552 -9.52 22.72 4.01
C PHE A 552 -10.05 23.73 5.03
N TYR A 553 -11.21 23.47 5.63
CA TYR A 553 -11.82 24.40 6.57
C TYR A 553 -11.11 24.45 7.94
N ARG A 554 -10.25 23.47 8.24
CA ARG A 554 -9.44 23.45 9.46
C ARG A 554 -8.11 24.18 9.29
N TYR A 555 -7.76 24.60 8.07
CA TYR A 555 -6.62 25.47 7.83
C TYR A 555 -6.84 26.93 8.23
N SER A 556 -5.73 27.64 8.47
CA SER A 556 -5.72 29.08 8.61
C SER A 556 -6.17 29.76 7.31
N PHE A 557 -6.47 31.05 7.38
CA PHE A 557 -6.87 31.80 6.19
C PHE A 557 -5.76 31.84 5.14
N GLU A 558 -4.48 32.00 5.52
CA GLU A 558 -3.37 32.02 4.57
C GLU A 558 -3.23 30.68 3.83
N LEU A 559 -3.31 29.56 4.57
CA LEU A 559 -3.21 28.22 3.99
C LEU A 559 -4.40 27.91 3.07
N ARG A 560 -5.62 28.38 3.38
CA ARG A 560 -6.77 28.23 2.48
C ARG A 560 -6.57 28.97 1.15
N GLN A 561 -6.09 30.21 1.18
CA GLN A 561 -5.82 30.96 -0.05
C GLN A 561 -4.75 30.27 -0.91
N GLU A 562 -3.71 29.74 -0.28
CA GLU A 562 -2.69 29.01 -1.02
C GLU A 562 -3.23 27.72 -1.62
N ALA A 563 -4.06 26.96 -0.89
CA ALA A 563 -4.72 25.76 -1.44
C ALA A 563 -5.57 26.09 -2.68
N GLU A 564 -6.34 27.18 -2.65
CA GLU A 564 -7.12 27.62 -3.83
C GLU A 564 -6.21 27.93 -5.03
N ARG A 565 -5.04 28.57 -4.81
CA ARG A 565 -4.06 28.78 -5.88
C ARG A 565 -3.48 27.46 -6.39
N MET A 566 -3.08 26.57 -5.48
CA MET A 566 -2.51 25.27 -5.82
C MET A 566 -3.48 24.39 -6.64
N GLU A 567 -4.80 24.52 -6.44
CA GLU A 567 -5.80 23.88 -7.29
C GLU A 567 -5.75 24.43 -8.72
N THR A 568 -5.69 25.76 -8.89
CA THR A 568 -5.59 26.38 -10.23
C THR A 568 -4.31 26.00 -10.97
N GLU A 569 -3.23 25.75 -10.21
CA GLU A 569 -1.94 25.24 -10.71
C GLU A 569 -1.94 23.71 -10.93
N LYS A 570 -3.07 23.03 -10.71
CA LYS A 570 -3.24 21.57 -10.82
C LYS A 570 -2.27 20.75 -9.96
N MET A 571 -1.84 21.31 -8.82
CA MET A 571 -1.03 20.60 -7.84
C MET A 571 -1.89 19.72 -6.92
N ILE A 572 -3.10 20.18 -6.62
CA ILE A 572 -4.06 19.52 -5.76
C ILE A 572 -5.45 19.53 -6.39
N PHE A 573 -6.36 18.75 -5.83
CA PHE A 573 -7.80 18.85 -6.11
C PHE A 573 -8.60 18.71 -4.82
N PHE A 574 -9.83 19.21 -4.85
CA PHE A 574 -10.76 19.15 -3.72
C PHE A 574 -11.80 18.03 -3.87
N ASP A 575 -12.33 17.56 -2.73
CA ASP A 575 -13.47 16.64 -2.65
C ASP A 575 -14.42 17.05 -1.51
N SER A 576 -15.68 16.63 -1.60
CA SER A 576 -16.78 17.06 -0.72
C SER A 576 -17.60 15.89 -0.17
N SER A 577 -16.95 14.78 0.18
CA SER A 577 -17.56 13.65 0.90
C SER A 577 -17.48 13.83 2.42
N LEU A 578 -18.33 13.14 3.19
CA LEU A 578 -18.28 13.17 4.67
C LEU A 578 -16.93 12.65 5.19
N PHE A 579 -16.49 11.52 4.64
CA PHE A 579 -15.23 10.84 4.92
C PHE A 579 -14.23 11.09 3.80
N SER A 580 -12.96 11.30 4.15
CA SER A 580 -11.86 11.36 3.19
C SER A 580 -11.52 9.98 2.60
N LYS A 581 -10.73 9.91 1.52
CA LYS A 581 -10.36 8.63 0.89
C LYS A 581 -9.68 7.64 1.86
N PRO A 582 -8.72 8.03 2.72
CA PRO A 582 -8.17 7.12 3.73
C PRO A 582 -9.20 6.64 4.75
N GLU A 583 -10.14 7.50 5.14
CA GLU A 583 -11.24 7.16 6.07
C GLU A 583 -12.27 6.22 5.42
N GLN A 584 -12.58 6.43 4.15
CA GLN A 584 -13.43 5.53 3.35
C GLN A 584 -12.79 4.14 3.26
N ALA A 585 -11.49 4.08 2.98
CA ALA A 585 -10.74 2.83 2.92
C ALA A 585 -10.76 2.09 4.28
N TYR A 586 -10.56 2.82 5.38
CA TYR A 586 -10.64 2.27 6.74
C TYR A 586 -12.04 1.68 7.03
N LEU A 587 -13.11 2.42 6.74
CA LEU A 587 -14.48 1.93 6.93
C LEU A 587 -14.78 0.71 6.04
N ASN A 588 -14.34 0.74 4.78
CA ASN A 588 -14.51 -0.37 3.86
C ASN A 588 -13.73 -1.60 4.31
N TYR A 589 -12.53 -1.46 4.88
CA TYR A 589 -11.75 -2.57 5.40
C TYR A 589 -12.52 -3.38 6.47
N PHE A 590 -13.24 -2.70 7.38
CA PHE A 590 -14.06 -3.38 8.38
C PHE A 590 -15.37 -3.91 7.82
N LEU A 591 -16.08 -3.09 7.04
CA LEU A 591 -17.46 -3.38 6.66
C LEU A 591 -17.56 -4.31 5.45
N ASN A 592 -16.66 -4.19 4.47
CA ASN A 592 -16.84 -4.73 3.12
C ASN A 592 -15.60 -5.51 2.63
N LYS A 593 -15.80 -6.43 1.68
CA LYS A 593 -14.72 -7.07 0.89
C LYS A 593 -14.64 -6.63 -0.56
N SER A 594 -15.35 -5.56 -0.93
CA SER A 594 -15.43 -5.07 -2.32
C SER A 594 -14.13 -4.40 -2.78
N GLU A 595 -13.49 -3.65 -1.88
CA GLU A 595 -12.25 -2.93 -2.14
C GLU A 595 -11.02 -3.73 -1.71
N PHE A 596 -11.05 -4.28 -0.49
CA PHE A 596 -9.91 -4.98 0.09
C PHE A 596 -10.12 -6.48 0.23
N THR A 597 -9.19 -7.27 -0.29
CA THR A 597 -9.24 -8.75 -0.26
C THR A 597 -9.14 -9.29 1.17
N ASN A 598 -8.41 -8.59 2.03
CA ASN A 598 -8.24 -8.90 3.45
C ASN A 598 -9.26 -8.19 4.37
N GLY A 599 -10.31 -7.56 3.83
CA GLY A 599 -11.36 -6.92 4.62
C GLY A 599 -12.14 -7.91 5.51
N LEU A 600 -12.70 -7.43 6.61
CA LEU A 600 -13.39 -8.29 7.60
C LEU A 600 -14.81 -8.67 7.20
N ASP A 601 -15.43 -7.92 6.29
CA ASP A 601 -16.78 -8.20 5.77
C ASP A 601 -17.87 -8.20 6.85
N LEU A 602 -17.75 -7.31 7.85
CA LEU A 602 -18.69 -7.25 8.98
C LEU A 602 -20.12 -6.92 8.54
N ARG A 603 -20.30 -6.18 7.44
CA ARG A 603 -21.60 -5.87 6.88
C ARG A 603 -22.27 -7.13 6.35
N ASN A 604 -21.62 -7.83 5.44
CA ASN A 604 -22.20 -9.03 4.81
C ASN A 604 -22.36 -10.17 5.82
N SER A 605 -21.43 -10.32 6.76
CA SER A 605 -21.53 -11.35 7.80
C SER A 605 -22.78 -11.16 8.64
N TYR A 606 -23.00 -9.99 9.24
CA TYR A 606 -24.12 -9.79 10.18
C TYR A 606 -25.46 -9.45 9.52
N LEU A 607 -25.46 -8.85 8.31
CA LEU A 607 -26.71 -8.56 7.58
C LEU A 607 -27.19 -9.73 6.71
N HIS A 608 -26.30 -10.61 6.24
CA HIS A 608 -26.65 -11.68 5.30
C HIS A 608 -26.46 -13.10 5.85
N GLY A 609 -26.24 -13.27 7.16
CA GLY A 609 -26.33 -14.59 7.79
C GLY A 609 -25.08 -15.46 7.67
N THR A 610 -23.94 -14.89 7.27
CA THR A 610 -22.66 -15.64 7.09
C THR A 610 -21.71 -15.49 8.29
N GLN A 611 -22.20 -14.91 9.39
CA GLN A 611 -21.45 -14.74 10.63
C GLN A 611 -21.16 -16.07 11.37
N ALA A 612 -20.24 -15.99 12.33
CA ALA A 612 -19.92 -17.05 13.28
C ALA A 612 -21.14 -17.60 14.03
N THR A 613 -21.04 -18.83 14.54
CA THR A 613 -22.10 -19.42 15.36
C THR A 613 -22.23 -18.68 16.69
N PRO A 614 -23.44 -18.56 17.27
CA PRO A 614 -23.68 -17.73 18.46
C PRO A 614 -22.79 -18.03 19.69
N ASP A 615 -22.25 -19.24 19.78
CA ASP A 615 -21.34 -19.70 20.83
C ASP A 615 -19.91 -19.15 20.70
N GLU A 616 -19.55 -18.57 19.54
CA GLU A 616 -18.26 -17.90 19.35
C GLU A 616 -18.27 -16.47 19.94
N VAL A 617 -18.59 -16.36 21.25
CA VAL A 617 -18.86 -15.10 21.96
C VAL A 617 -17.79 -14.04 21.74
N GLN A 618 -16.50 -14.40 21.77
CA GLN A 618 -15.39 -13.47 21.58
C GLN A 618 -15.41 -12.79 20.20
N LYS A 619 -15.81 -13.50 19.14
CA LYS A 619 -15.93 -12.91 17.79
C LYS A 619 -17.06 -11.89 17.75
N HIS A 620 -18.16 -12.19 18.43
CA HIS A 620 -19.32 -11.30 18.49
C HIS A 620 -19.04 -10.07 19.35
N GLU A 621 -18.34 -10.23 20.47
CA GLU A 621 -17.86 -9.11 21.29
C GLU A 621 -16.93 -8.19 20.49
N TYR A 622 -15.94 -8.76 19.80
CA TYR A 622 -15.04 -7.99 18.94
C TYR A 622 -15.80 -7.21 17.86
N ALA A 623 -16.71 -7.87 17.15
CA ALA A 623 -17.54 -7.22 16.13
C ALA A 623 -18.44 -6.13 16.71
N TYR A 624 -19.01 -6.33 17.91
CA TYR A 624 -19.86 -5.37 18.58
C TYR A 624 -19.11 -4.07 18.88
N PHE A 625 -17.97 -4.17 19.54
CA PHE A 625 -17.12 -3.02 19.82
C PHE A 625 -16.54 -2.40 18.56
N THR A 626 -16.29 -3.19 17.51
CA THR A 626 -15.91 -2.65 16.20
C THR A 626 -17.03 -1.78 15.62
N TYR A 627 -18.29 -2.23 15.61
CA TYR A 627 -19.42 -1.42 15.13
C TYR A 627 -19.63 -0.15 15.96
N LEU A 628 -19.50 -0.24 17.29
CA LEU A 628 -19.55 0.95 18.15
C LEU A 628 -18.45 1.95 17.79
N LYS A 629 -17.22 1.48 17.59
CA LYS A 629 -16.09 2.31 17.14
C LYS A 629 -16.43 3.02 15.82
N LEU A 630 -16.92 2.27 14.82
CA LEU A 630 -17.29 2.85 13.53
C LEU A 630 -18.42 3.89 13.67
N LEU A 631 -19.43 3.63 14.50
CA LEU A 631 -20.50 4.60 14.81
C LEU A 631 -19.95 5.87 15.45
N ILE A 632 -19.08 5.74 16.46
CA ILE A 632 -18.43 6.86 17.13
C ILE A 632 -17.67 7.70 16.11
N LEU A 633 -16.84 7.08 15.26
CA LEU A 633 -16.10 7.78 14.21
C LEU A 633 -17.05 8.50 13.23
N THR A 634 -18.12 7.84 12.79
CA THR A 634 -19.14 8.45 11.94
C THR A 634 -19.78 9.67 12.60
N PHE A 635 -20.17 9.57 13.87
CA PHE A 635 -20.77 10.69 14.60
C PHE A 635 -19.78 11.84 14.76
N LEU A 636 -18.52 11.55 15.08
CA LEU A 636 -17.46 12.56 15.16
C LEU A 636 -17.24 13.28 13.82
N LYS A 637 -17.36 12.56 12.70
CA LYS A 637 -17.26 13.15 11.35
C LYS A 637 -18.49 13.96 10.96
N ILE A 638 -19.69 13.53 11.36
CA ILE A 638 -20.94 14.30 11.21
C ILE A 638 -20.86 15.60 12.03
N GLU A 639 -20.41 15.51 13.28
CA GLU A 639 -20.22 16.67 14.17
C GLU A 639 -19.25 17.68 13.56
N ASP A 640 -18.08 17.23 13.10
CA ASP A 640 -17.09 18.07 12.41
C ASP A 640 -17.70 18.79 11.20
N ASP A 641 -18.50 18.08 10.42
CA ASP A 641 -19.19 18.61 9.24
C ASP A 641 -20.22 19.69 9.59
N LEU A 642 -21.05 19.43 10.61
CA LEU A 642 -22.06 20.35 11.10
C LEU A 642 -21.44 21.61 11.72
N ILE A 643 -20.33 21.47 12.47
CA ILE A 643 -19.59 22.60 13.05
C ILE A 643 -19.09 23.53 11.94
N ILE A 644 -18.47 22.98 10.90
CA ILE A 644 -17.94 23.77 9.78
C ILE A 644 -19.10 24.47 9.06
N TYR A 645 -20.17 23.74 8.76
CA TYR A 645 -21.32 24.29 8.04
C TYR A 645 -21.96 25.46 8.78
N LYS A 646 -22.20 25.29 10.09
CA LYS A 646 -22.74 26.35 10.95
C LYS A 646 -21.81 27.56 11.01
N ALA A 647 -20.51 27.35 11.20
CA ALA A 647 -19.55 28.45 11.24
C ALA A 647 -19.43 29.23 9.92
N ILE A 648 -19.67 28.59 8.77
CA ILE A 648 -19.73 29.26 7.46
C ILE A 648 -21.04 30.02 7.32
N LYS A 649 -22.17 29.38 7.65
CA LYS A 649 -23.51 29.97 7.60
C LYS A 649 -23.60 31.23 8.47
N ASP A 650 -23.02 31.21 9.67
CA ASP A 650 -23.05 32.35 10.61
C ASP A 650 -22.13 33.53 10.19
N ARG A 651 -21.25 33.32 9.20
CA ARG A 651 -20.36 34.36 8.65
C ARG A 651 -20.92 35.06 7.41
N ILE A 652 -21.95 34.48 6.79
CA ILE A 652 -22.68 35.02 5.63
C ILE A 652 -23.90 35.77 6.16
#